data_AF-A0A960W9D7-F1
#
_entry.id   AF-A0A960W9D7-F1
#
_cell.length_a   1.000
_cell.length_b   1.000
_cell.length_c   1.000
_cell.angle_alpha   90.00
_cell.angle_beta   90.00
_cell.angle_gamma   90.00
#
_symmetry.space_group_name_H-M   'P 1'
#
loop_
_entity.id
_entity.type
_entity.pdbx_description
1 polymer ?
#
loop_
_entity_poly.entity_id
_entity_poly.type
_entity_poly.pdbx_seq_one_letter_code
_entity_poly.pdbx_strand_id
1 'polypeptide(L)'
;MKNILTRERIDLFVISSLGLFLQMACIRWLPSQIRVLAYYTNIVMLASFLGLGVGYMLADRKIKLFYGFPCIFGLLITLAWLFSKNSIEVVHSDTIYIWQTIISPLTHIDIKWILAIIFLVMTALFIPIGQQTGSLFDKMEPVSAYTTNIFGSVFGILFYSVLSYNLLPPVWLFAIFVVMYLYFFYKRSSRSIFLAATILLVFFLGWIASIDTGSFWSPYYKIEISKLPHSTISEGFNLTVNNDYHQMALNLSDDRTEASRGLKEWARLYELPYRVHPDVQNALIVGAGTGNDVAGALRMNVAHIDAVDIDPLIFKIGRRYHPEQPYDSERVTRIVDDARSYFKKTDKKYDAIVFGFLDSHQLFSSMSAIRLDTYVYTVESIREAKRLLKPGGIISLTFCVTKDWIGRRLLKIMEEATGQTPLLVSSGDEPNGFTFIYGRQVLPSDDYKILNPNIFGDMPIEPSIDDWPFFYLKEKTIPSDYYIVMFIVLLISLGLVFVVRRGSITDFSPVFFFLGAGFLLFETKSLTHLSLLFGSTWIVNSAVFTAIFITILCANLYYAKVRPSKTTLYYGLLFSALLVHYCFPLEKILLFNFWIKAFVAGILIGLPVFFSGVIFITKFSQCGHRSAAMGANLLGAMMGGVLEYSSLLFGFKNLIFLIALFYMLSMIKVTVKK
;
A
#
# COMPACT_ATOMS: atom_id res chain seq x y z
N MET A 1 38.63 4.77 19.66
CA MET A 1 37.26 4.28 19.39
C MET A 1 36.65 3.84 20.72
N LYS A 2 35.88 4.70 21.40
CA LYS A 2 35.15 4.33 22.63
C LYS A 2 34.07 3.30 22.28
N ASN A 3 33.89 2.28 23.13
CA ASN A 3 32.99 1.12 22.96
C ASN A 3 31.72 1.47 22.16
N ILE A 4 31.65 0.98 20.93
CA ILE A 4 30.53 1.22 20.01
C ILE A 4 29.24 0.59 20.58
N LEU A 5 29.34 -0.48 21.38
CA LEU A 5 28.24 -1.17 22.05
C LEU A 5 28.10 -0.77 23.53
N THR A 6 27.49 0.38 23.81
CA THR A 6 26.94 0.62 25.15
C THR A 6 25.60 -0.09 25.31
N ARG A 7 25.21 -0.43 26.53
CA ARG A 7 23.93 -1.11 26.80
C ARG A 7 22.74 -0.27 26.33
N GLU A 8 22.81 1.05 26.51
CA GLU A 8 21.77 1.99 26.06
C GLU A 8 21.62 1.98 24.54
N ARG A 9 22.72 1.87 23.79
CA ARG A 9 22.69 1.76 22.32
C ARG A 9 22.04 0.48 21.84
N ILE A 10 22.36 -0.65 22.48
CA ILE A 10 21.73 -1.94 22.15
C ILE A 10 20.24 -1.88 22.47
N ASP A 11 19.87 -1.42 23.66
CA ASP A 11 18.48 -1.31 24.07
C ASP A 11 17.71 -0.32 23.16
N LEU A 12 18.32 0.77 22.70
CA LEU A 12 17.71 1.69 21.74
C LEU A 12 17.55 1.04 20.36
N PHE A 13 18.59 0.37 19.86
CA PHE A 13 18.52 -0.34 18.58
C PHE A 13 17.40 -1.38 18.56
N VAL A 14 17.29 -2.20 19.62
CA VAL A 14 16.28 -3.27 19.69
C VAL A 14 14.87 -2.69 19.83
N ILE A 15 14.65 -1.65 20.64
CA ILE A 15 13.30 -1.06 20.79
C ILE A 15 12.84 -0.34 19.51
N SER A 16 13.76 0.33 18.81
CA SER A 16 13.48 0.98 17.52
C SER A 16 13.18 -0.06 16.43
N SER A 17 13.91 -1.18 16.42
CA SER A 17 13.63 -2.32 15.54
C SER A 17 12.25 -2.91 15.82
N LEU A 18 11.95 -3.14 17.10
CA LEU A 18 10.68 -3.70 17.57
C LEU A 18 9.48 -2.83 17.18
N GLY A 19 9.59 -1.50 17.31
CA GLY A 19 8.52 -0.57 16.96
C GLY A 19 8.13 -0.64 15.49
N LEU A 20 9.10 -0.49 14.59
CA LEU A 20 8.83 -0.55 13.14
C LEU A 20 8.43 -1.96 12.70
N PHE A 21 9.03 -3.01 13.27
CA PHE A 21 8.65 -4.38 12.99
C PHE A 21 7.18 -4.65 13.36
N LEU A 22 6.73 -4.21 14.53
CA LEU A 22 5.33 -4.33 14.95
C LEU A 22 4.41 -3.54 14.02
N GLN A 23 4.79 -2.33 13.64
CA GLN A 23 4.01 -1.49 12.73
C GLN A 23 3.76 -2.22 11.42
N MET A 24 4.81 -2.78 10.81
CA MET A 24 4.70 -3.54 9.56
C MET A 24 3.86 -4.82 9.72
N ALA A 25 4.00 -5.54 10.85
CA ALA A 25 3.18 -6.71 11.15
C ALA A 25 1.68 -6.34 11.27
N CYS A 26 1.36 -5.25 11.96
CA CYS A 26 -0.01 -4.76 12.09
C CYS A 26 -0.60 -4.27 10.77
N ILE A 27 0.18 -3.54 9.95
CA ILE A 27 -0.27 -3.05 8.62
C ILE A 27 -0.62 -4.21 7.68
N ARG A 28 0.11 -5.33 7.75
CA ARG A 28 -0.18 -6.51 6.94
C ARG A 28 -1.33 -7.35 7.49
N TRP A 29 -1.36 -7.58 8.80
CA TRP A 29 -2.31 -8.51 9.40
C TRP A 29 -3.70 -7.89 9.61
N LEU A 30 -3.79 -6.67 10.15
CA LEU A 30 -5.10 -6.12 10.56
C LEU A 30 -6.09 -5.91 9.41
N PRO A 31 -5.71 -5.38 8.23
CA PRO A 31 -6.63 -5.23 7.11
C PRO A 31 -7.19 -6.56 6.59
N SER A 32 -6.46 -7.66 6.78
CA SER A 32 -6.94 -9.01 6.42
C SER A 32 -7.97 -9.58 7.39
N GLN A 33 -8.04 -9.06 8.61
CA GLN A 33 -8.98 -9.50 9.64
C GLN A 33 -10.14 -8.52 9.79
N ILE A 34 -9.88 -7.23 9.61
CA ILE A 34 -10.85 -6.16 9.74
C ILE A 34 -10.95 -5.45 8.39
N ARG A 35 -11.84 -5.95 7.52
CA ARG A 35 -11.95 -5.53 6.11
C ARG A 35 -12.03 -4.03 5.91
N VAL A 36 -12.72 -3.32 6.80
CA VAL A 36 -12.81 -1.86 6.75
C VAL A 36 -11.43 -1.19 6.68
N LEU A 37 -10.44 -1.74 7.38
CA LEU A 37 -9.10 -1.18 7.39
C LEU A 37 -8.41 -1.35 6.04
N ALA A 38 -8.84 -2.25 5.15
CA ALA A 38 -8.29 -2.34 3.80
C ALA A 38 -8.54 -1.05 2.99
N TYR A 39 -9.65 -0.35 3.23
CA TYR A 39 -9.94 0.95 2.61
C TYR A 39 -9.25 2.13 3.33
N TYR A 40 -8.93 1.95 4.61
CA TYR A 40 -8.34 2.98 5.47
C TYR A 40 -7.03 2.50 6.12
N THR A 41 -6.14 1.83 5.35
CA THR A 41 -4.93 1.21 5.93
C THR A 41 -4.03 2.22 6.62
N ASN A 42 -4.14 3.47 6.20
CA ASN A 42 -3.47 4.61 6.79
C ASN A 42 -3.73 4.78 8.28
N ILE A 43 -4.90 4.37 8.79
CA ILE A 43 -5.26 4.48 10.20
C ILE A 43 -4.26 3.73 11.09
N VAL A 44 -3.78 2.55 10.66
CA VAL A 44 -2.81 1.75 11.41
C VAL A 44 -1.48 2.49 11.52
N MET A 45 -1.02 3.08 10.42
CA MET A 45 0.19 3.90 10.38
C MET A 45 0.04 5.17 11.23
N LEU A 46 -1.03 5.93 11.03
CA LEU A 46 -1.30 7.17 11.79
C LEU A 46 -1.42 6.90 13.30
N ALA A 47 -2.10 5.83 13.70
CA ALA A 47 -2.23 5.41 15.09
C ALA A 47 -0.88 5.05 15.71
N SER A 48 -0.02 4.36 14.95
CA SER A 48 1.33 4.03 15.42
C SER A 48 2.21 5.28 15.59
N PHE A 49 2.13 6.27 14.69
CA PHE A 49 2.85 7.54 14.85
C PHE A 49 2.33 8.35 16.04
N LEU A 50 1.01 8.43 16.22
CA LEU A 50 0.41 9.06 17.39
C LEU A 50 0.84 8.35 18.67
N GLY A 51 0.75 7.02 18.70
CA GLY A 51 1.09 6.21 19.87
C GLY A 51 2.56 6.36 20.24
N LEU A 52 3.47 6.25 19.27
CA LEU A 52 4.89 6.52 19.50
C LEU A 52 5.09 7.97 19.98
N GLY A 53 4.53 8.97 19.29
CA GLY A 53 4.68 10.38 19.63
C GLY A 53 4.21 10.72 21.05
N VAL A 54 3.02 10.25 21.43
CA VAL A 54 2.47 10.35 22.79
C VAL A 54 3.35 9.61 23.79
N GLY A 55 3.83 8.41 23.44
CA GLY A 55 4.78 7.65 24.24
C GLY A 55 6.06 8.45 24.54
N TYR A 56 6.68 9.06 23.54
CA TYR A 56 7.86 9.91 23.71
C TYR A 56 7.59 11.06 24.69
N MET A 57 6.41 11.69 24.62
CA MET A 57 6.01 12.75 25.55
C MET A 57 5.78 12.26 26.99
N LEU A 58 5.56 10.95 27.18
CA LEU A 58 5.40 10.31 28.47
C LEU A 58 6.73 9.73 29.02
N ALA A 59 7.86 9.96 28.34
CA ALA A 59 9.17 9.40 28.71
C ALA A 59 9.60 9.74 30.15
N ASP A 60 9.30 10.96 30.61
CA ASP A 60 9.65 11.42 31.96
C ASP A 60 8.67 10.98 33.06
N ARG A 61 7.54 10.36 32.68
CA ARG A 61 6.54 9.91 33.65
C ARG A 61 7.00 8.63 34.33
N LYS A 62 6.81 8.56 35.66
CA LYS A 62 7.13 7.37 36.47
C LYS A 62 6.24 6.16 36.19
N ILE A 63 5.10 6.36 35.51
CA ILE A 63 4.16 5.29 35.17
C ILE A 63 4.81 4.40 34.11
N LYS A 64 4.93 3.11 34.42
CA LYS A 64 5.54 2.12 33.52
C LYS A 64 4.47 1.49 32.63
N LEU A 65 4.16 2.13 31.50
CA LEU A 65 3.10 1.67 30.58
C LEU A 65 3.46 0.36 29.87
N PHE A 66 4.75 -0.02 29.87
CA PHE A 66 5.25 -1.27 29.32
C PHE A 66 4.53 -2.51 29.88
N TYR A 67 4.06 -2.51 31.14
CA TYR A 67 3.33 -3.67 31.68
C TYR A 67 1.90 -3.82 31.16
N GLY A 68 1.30 -2.76 30.62
CA GLY A 68 -0.04 -2.83 30.05
C GLY A 68 -0.09 -3.44 28.65
N PHE A 69 1.07 -3.58 27.99
CA PHE A 69 1.14 -4.03 26.60
C PHE A 69 0.43 -5.38 26.34
N PRO A 70 0.62 -6.44 27.14
CA PRO A 70 -0.04 -7.74 26.87
C PRO A 70 -1.58 -7.64 26.88
N CYS A 71 -2.16 -6.81 27.75
CA CYS A 71 -3.60 -6.61 27.81
C CYS A 71 -4.14 -5.87 26.58
N ILE A 72 -3.44 -4.81 26.14
CA ILE A 72 -3.82 -4.05 24.94
C ILE A 72 -3.65 -4.92 23.69
N PHE A 73 -2.59 -5.71 23.63
CA PHE A 73 -2.37 -6.68 22.56
C PHE A 73 -3.51 -7.71 22.52
N GLY A 74 -3.91 -8.27 23.66
CA GLY A 74 -5.07 -9.16 23.77
C GLY A 74 -6.39 -8.54 23.32
N LEU A 75 -6.61 -7.26 23.62
CA LEU A 75 -7.76 -6.51 23.11
C LEU A 75 -7.72 -6.39 21.58
N LEU A 76 -6.55 -6.08 21.00
CA LEU A 76 -6.39 -6.04 19.55
C LEU A 76 -6.69 -7.40 18.90
N ILE A 77 -6.19 -8.51 19.46
CA ILE A 77 -6.46 -9.86 18.93
C ILE A 77 -7.95 -10.20 19.05
N THR A 78 -8.59 -9.85 20.17
CA THR A 78 -10.03 -10.03 20.36
C THR A 78 -10.84 -9.26 19.31
N LEU A 79 -10.49 -8.00 19.03
CA LEU A 79 -11.15 -7.20 18.00
C LEU A 79 -10.93 -7.78 16.59
N ALA A 80 -9.70 -8.19 16.27
CA ALA A 80 -9.39 -8.84 15.00
C ALA A 80 -10.21 -10.13 14.81
N TRP A 81 -10.31 -10.97 15.83
CA TRP A 81 -11.14 -12.19 15.81
C TRP A 81 -12.63 -11.88 15.61
N LEU A 82 -13.14 -10.86 16.33
CA LEU A 82 -14.55 -10.47 16.27
C LEU A 82 -14.95 -10.02 14.86
N PHE A 83 -14.12 -9.23 14.19
CA PHE A 83 -14.39 -8.71 12.85
C PHE A 83 -13.99 -9.68 11.72
N SER A 84 -13.05 -10.60 11.97
CA SER A 84 -12.69 -11.65 11.01
C SER A 84 -13.87 -12.57 10.70
N LYS A 85 -14.71 -12.86 11.70
CA LYS A 85 -15.90 -13.70 11.55
C LYS A 85 -17.16 -12.96 11.10
N ASN A 86 -17.19 -11.64 11.29
CA ASN A 86 -18.35 -10.83 11.00
C ASN A 86 -17.94 -9.72 10.04
N SER A 87 -18.24 -9.89 8.76
CA SER A 87 -18.07 -8.81 7.77
C SER A 87 -18.93 -7.61 8.17
N ILE A 88 -18.63 -6.40 7.72
CA ILE A 88 -19.49 -5.24 7.95
C ILE A 88 -19.83 -4.68 6.60
N GLU A 89 -21.11 -4.44 6.35
CA GLU A 89 -21.55 -3.76 5.15
C GLU A 89 -21.14 -2.29 5.27
N VAL A 90 -20.41 -1.80 4.28
CA VAL A 90 -20.09 -0.37 4.20
C VAL A 90 -20.97 0.24 3.11
N VAL A 91 -21.95 1.02 3.54
CA VAL A 91 -22.78 1.83 2.64
C VAL A 91 -21.98 3.09 2.31
N HIS A 92 -21.62 3.25 1.04
CA HIS A 92 -20.82 4.38 0.57
C HIS A 92 -21.64 5.36 -0.26
N SER A 93 -21.19 6.62 -0.26
CA SER A 93 -21.72 7.67 -1.15
C SER A 93 -21.49 7.35 -2.63
N ASP A 94 -22.32 7.91 -3.53
CA ASP A 94 -22.18 7.77 -4.99
C ASP A 94 -20.85 8.31 -5.58
N THR A 95 -20.00 8.94 -4.75
CA THR A 95 -18.73 9.56 -5.19
C THR A 95 -17.57 8.58 -5.29
N ILE A 96 -17.59 7.48 -4.53
CA ILE A 96 -16.58 6.41 -4.61
C ILE A 96 -17.27 5.11 -4.97
N TYR A 97 -16.64 4.33 -5.85
CA TYR A 97 -17.02 2.95 -6.02
C TYR A 97 -16.11 2.01 -5.22
N ILE A 98 -16.71 1.21 -4.34
CA ILE A 98 -16.06 0.17 -3.55
C ILE A 98 -16.82 -1.14 -3.77
N TRP A 99 -16.09 -2.20 -4.13
CA TRP A 99 -16.66 -3.51 -4.39
C TRP A 99 -17.29 -4.11 -3.14
N GLN A 100 -18.62 -4.29 -3.16
CA GLN A 100 -19.40 -4.84 -2.06
C GLN A 100 -19.27 -6.35 -1.98
N THR A 101 -19.26 -6.92 -0.77
CA THR A 101 -19.52 -8.36 -0.59
C THR A 101 -20.08 -8.64 0.81
N ILE A 102 -21.30 -9.17 0.86
CA ILE A 102 -21.97 -9.85 1.97
C ILE A 102 -22.58 -8.97 3.08
N ILE A 103 -23.91 -9.11 3.21
CA ILE A 103 -24.76 -8.62 4.28
C ILE A 103 -24.37 -9.32 5.59
N SER A 104 -24.13 -8.55 6.64
CA SER A 104 -23.77 -9.07 7.97
C SER A 104 -24.84 -8.74 9.01
N PRO A 105 -24.99 -9.56 10.06
CA PRO A 105 -25.81 -9.20 11.22
C PRO A 105 -25.28 -8.01 12.03
N LEU A 106 -24.05 -7.54 11.79
CA LEU A 106 -23.46 -6.34 12.43
C LEU A 106 -23.72 -5.02 11.68
N THR A 107 -24.62 -4.99 10.70
CA THR A 107 -24.97 -3.81 9.88
C THR A 107 -25.38 -2.56 10.67
N HIS A 108 -25.69 -2.69 11.96
CA HIS A 108 -26.08 -1.56 12.81
C HIS A 108 -24.90 -0.74 13.37
N ILE A 109 -23.65 -1.23 13.30
CA ILE A 109 -22.49 -0.49 13.81
C ILE A 109 -21.90 0.37 12.69
N ASP A 110 -22.01 1.69 12.86
CA ASP A 110 -21.42 2.65 11.94
C ASP A 110 -19.89 2.49 11.88
N ILE A 111 -19.37 2.37 10.67
CA ILE A 111 -17.96 2.22 10.30
C ILE A 111 -17.03 3.15 11.10
N LYS A 112 -17.46 4.39 11.34
CA LYS A 112 -16.65 5.41 12.00
C LYS A 112 -16.26 5.02 13.42
N TRP A 113 -17.12 4.29 14.14
CA TRP A 113 -16.83 3.84 15.50
C TRP A 113 -15.83 2.70 15.53
N ILE A 114 -15.92 1.78 14.57
CA ILE A 114 -14.95 0.68 14.42
C ILE A 114 -13.56 1.27 14.15
N LEU A 115 -13.47 2.22 13.21
CA LEU A 115 -12.24 2.92 12.89
C LEU A 115 -11.68 3.70 14.09
N ALA A 116 -12.53 4.40 14.85
CA ALA A 116 -12.13 5.12 16.06
C ALA A 116 -11.58 4.19 17.15
N ILE A 117 -12.26 3.07 17.42
CA ILE A 117 -11.85 2.08 18.42
C ILE A 117 -10.52 1.46 18.02
N ILE A 118 -10.37 1.02 16.76
CA ILE A 118 -9.13 0.44 16.27
C ILE A 118 -8.00 1.46 16.35
N PHE A 119 -8.24 2.72 15.94
CA PHE A 119 -7.26 3.79 16.04
C PHE A 119 -6.79 4.01 17.48
N LEU A 120 -7.71 4.01 18.46
CA LEU A 120 -7.39 4.14 19.89
C LEU A 120 -6.59 2.95 20.42
N VAL A 121 -7.02 1.71 20.11
CA VAL A 121 -6.32 0.49 20.57
C VAL A 121 -4.93 0.42 19.96
N MET A 122 -4.80 0.71 18.67
CA MET A 122 -3.50 0.80 17.99
C MET A 122 -2.63 1.88 18.59
N THR A 123 -3.16 3.07 18.84
CA THR A 123 -2.44 4.15 19.50
C THR A 123 -1.92 3.69 20.87
N ALA A 124 -2.81 3.09 21.68
CA ALA A 124 -2.47 2.57 23.01
C ALA A 124 -1.39 1.47 22.96
N LEU A 125 -1.38 0.64 21.92
CA LEU A 125 -0.38 -0.42 21.72
C LEU A 125 1.03 0.13 21.52
N PHE A 126 1.15 1.29 20.84
CA PHE A 126 2.44 1.91 20.51
C PHE A 126 2.96 2.88 21.58
N ILE A 127 2.09 3.39 22.47
CA ILE A 127 2.50 4.27 23.59
C ILE A 127 3.62 3.67 24.46
N PRO A 128 3.54 2.40 24.92
CA PRO A 128 4.60 1.82 25.73
C PRO A 128 5.96 1.73 25.02
N ILE A 129 5.94 1.45 23.72
CA ILE A 129 7.15 1.39 22.88
C ILE A 129 7.74 2.80 22.74
N GLY A 130 6.90 3.80 22.47
CA GLY A 130 7.30 5.20 22.37
C GLY A 130 7.89 5.72 23.69
N GLN A 131 7.27 5.42 24.82
CA GLN A 131 7.75 5.80 26.16
C GLN A 131 9.13 5.23 26.44
N GLN A 132 9.32 3.94 26.14
CA GLN A 132 10.60 3.28 26.34
C GLN A 132 11.69 3.86 25.43
N THR A 133 11.33 4.19 24.19
CA THR A 133 12.26 4.78 23.22
C THR A 133 12.66 6.20 23.65
N GLY A 134 11.70 7.05 24.01
CA GLY A 134 11.96 8.40 24.51
C GLY A 134 12.86 8.42 25.74
N SER A 135 12.64 7.52 26.72
CA SER A 135 13.48 7.41 27.91
C SER A 135 14.94 7.01 27.61
N LEU A 136 15.19 6.28 26.52
CA LEU A 136 16.54 5.94 26.06
C LEU A 136 17.18 7.09 25.27
N PHE A 137 16.38 7.85 24.51
CA PHE A 137 16.83 9.04 23.78
C PHE A 137 17.42 10.11 24.72
N ASP A 138 16.77 10.36 25.85
CA ASP A 138 17.22 11.40 26.79
C ASP A 138 18.53 11.02 27.52
N LYS A 139 18.89 9.72 27.53
CA LYS A 139 20.12 9.19 28.15
C LYS A 139 21.35 9.21 27.23
N MET A 140 21.17 9.52 25.95
CA MET A 140 22.20 9.39 24.93
C MET A 140 22.41 10.70 24.17
N GLU A 141 23.65 10.99 23.77
CA GLU A 141 23.97 12.15 22.92
C GLU A 141 23.04 12.24 21.69
N PRO A 142 22.48 13.43 21.34
CA PRO A 142 21.38 13.56 20.37
C PRO A 142 21.64 12.88 19.04
N VAL A 143 22.82 13.12 18.46
CA VAL A 143 23.21 12.55 17.15
C VAL A 143 23.38 11.03 17.25
N SER A 144 23.94 10.55 18.35
CA SER A 144 24.12 9.11 18.58
C SER A 144 22.78 8.41 18.78
N ALA A 145 21.86 9.01 19.54
CA ALA A 145 20.53 8.48 19.79
C ALA A 145 19.73 8.39 18.49
N TYR A 146 19.64 9.49 17.76
CA TYR A 146 18.89 9.54 16.50
C TYR A 146 19.46 8.59 15.44
N THR A 147 20.79 8.52 15.31
CA THR A 147 21.45 7.58 14.40
C THR A 147 21.17 6.12 14.77
N THR A 148 21.27 5.77 16.06
CA THR A 148 20.98 4.40 16.54
C THR A 148 19.52 4.03 16.32
N ASN A 149 18.60 4.97 16.55
CA ASN A 149 17.18 4.78 16.31
C ASN A 149 16.89 4.48 14.83
N ILE A 150 17.44 5.28 13.91
CA ILE A 150 17.24 5.06 12.46
C ILE A 150 17.83 3.70 12.04
N PHE A 151 19.03 3.35 12.50
CA PHE A 151 19.62 2.04 12.20
C PHE A 151 18.74 0.88 12.70
N GLY A 152 18.20 0.99 13.92
CA GLY A 152 17.24 0.01 14.44
C GLY A 152 15.96 -0.05 13.60
N SER A 153 15.39 1.09 13.25
CA SER A 153 14.20 1.17 12.38
C SER A 153 14.42 0.52 11.02
N VAL A 154 15.55 0.79 10.35
CA VAL A 154 15.93 0.15 9.08
C VAL A 154 16.06 -1.36 9.24
N PHE A 155 16.74 -1.81 10.30
CA PHE A 155 16.86 -3.23 10.58
C PHE A 155 15.49 -3.90 10.78
N GLY A 156 14.59 -3.27 11.55
CA GLY A 156 13.22 -3.77 11.76
C GLY A 156 12.44 -3.94 10.45
N ILE A 157 12.51 -2.95 9.56
CA ILE A 157 11.86 -2.99 8.24
C ILE A 157 12.44 -4.09 7.36
N LEU A 158 13.78 -4.15 7.24
CA LEU A 158 14.45 -5.17 6.41
C LEU A 158 14.22 -6.58 6.95
N PHE A 159 14.26 -6.75 8.27
CA PHE A 159 14.03 -8.04 8.89
C PHE A 159 12.60 -8.52 8.65
N TYR A 160 11.61 -7.67 8.88
CA TYR A 160 10.21 -7.96 8.53
C TYR A 160 10.05 -8.31 7.03
N SER A 161 10.71 -7.54 6.17
CA SER A 161 10.66 -7.68 4.71
C SER A 161 11.18 -9.06 4.27
N VAL A 162 12.32 -9.50 4.82
CA VAL A 162 12.90 -10.82 4.54
C VAL A 162 11.98 -11.95 5.02
N LEU A 163 11.37 -11.83 6.19
CA LEU A 163 10.44 -12.86 6.70
C LEU A 163 9.17 -12.94 5.83
N SER A 164 8.63 -11.78 5.43
CA SER A 164 7.44 -11.72 4.58
C SER A 164 7.71 -12.28 3.17
N TYR A 165 8.91 -12.09 2.62
CA TYR A 165 9.33 -12.71 1.35
C TYR A 165 9.25 -14.23 1.38
N ASN A 166 9.64 -14.83 2.50
CA ASN A 166 9.64 -16.26 2.70
C ASN A 166 8.24 -16.81 3.03
N LEU A 167 7.18 -16.01 2.79
CA LEU A 167 5.78 -16.38 2.97
C LEU A 167 5.45 -16.79 4.42
N LEU A 168 6.17 -16.25 5.41
CA LEU A 168 5.89 -16.56 6.82
C LEU A 168 4.50 -16.01 7.22
N PRO A 169 3.65 -16.86 7.83
CA PRO A 169 2.38 -16.43 8.41
C PRO A 169 2.55 -15.41 9.56
N PRO A 170 1.53 -14.58 9.83
CA PRO A 170 1.56 -13.54 10.86
C PRO A 170 1.92 -14.05 12.26
N VAL A 171 1.50 -15.25 12.64
CA VAL A 171 1.83 -15.83 13.96
C VAL A 171 3.34 -15.83 14.22
N TRP A 172 4.16 -16.12 13.21
CA TRP A 172 5.61 -16.13 13.36
C TRP A 172 6.20 -14.72 13.47
N LEU A 173 5.61 -13.76 12.77
CA LEU A 173 5.99 -12.35 12.90
C LEU A 173 5.69 -11.86 14.32
N PHE A 174 4.49 -12.11 14.83
CA PHE A 174 4.13 -11.76 16.21
C PHE A 174 4.94 -12.55 17.24
N ALA A 175 5.32 -13.80 16.97
CA ALA A 175 6.19 -14.57 17.86
C ALA A 175 7.57 -13.94 18.01
N ILE A 176 8.18 -13.52 16.90
CA ILE A 176 9.46 -12.80 16.90
C ILE A 176 9.34 -11.48 17.67
N PHE A 177 8.27 -10.73 17.43
CA PHE A 177 7.97 -9.53 18.19
C PHE A 177 7.86 -9.82 19.70
N VAL A 178 7.12 -10.87 20.09
CA VAL A 178 6.93 -11.27 21.49
C VAL A 178 8.27 -11.60 22.14
N VAL A 179 9.17 -12.31 21.45
CA VAL A 179 10.53 -12.59 21.94
C VAL A 179 11.31 -11.31 22.19
N MET A 180 11.31 -10.37 21.24
CA MET A 180 11.99 -9.07 21.38
C MET A 180 11.37 -8.23 22.52
N TYR A 181 10.05 -8.27 22.69
CA TYR A 181 9.35 -7.60 23.78
C TYR A 181 9.70 -8.21 25.15
N LEU A 182 9.73 -9.54 25.26
CA LEU A 182 10.04 -10.26 26.49
C LEU A 182 11.48 -10.00 26.97
N TYR A 183 12.43 -9.75 26.07
CA TYR A 183 13.78 -9.29 26.43
C TYR A 183 13.76 -8.03 27.32
N PHE A 184 12.92 -7.06 26.97
CA PHE A 184 12.74 -5.84 27.75
C PHE A 184 11.92 -6.07 29.02
N PHE A 185 10.90 -6.93 28.94
CA PHE A 185 10.02 -7.24 30.06
C PHE A 185 10.76 -7.97 31.18
N TYR A 186 11.58 -8.96 30.84
CA TYR A 186 12.38 -9.75 31.79
C TYR A 186 13.27 -8.87 32.66
N LYS A 187 13.97 -7.91 32.05
CA LYS A 187 14.87 -6.98 32.77
C LYS A 187 14.16 -6.09 33.78
N ARG A 188 12.83 -5.96 33.70
CA ARG A 188 12.04 -4.99 34.47
C ARG A 188 11.08 -5.65 35.45
N SER A 189 10.87 -6.95 35.35
CA SER A 189 9.77 -7.65 36.00
C SER A 189 10.25 -8.69 37.00
N SER A 190 9.38 -9.04 37.96
CA SER A 190 9.62 -10.22 38.80
C SER A 190 9.43 -11.49 37.97
N ARG A 191 10.04 -12.61 38.41
CA ARG A 191 9.93 -13.90 37.72
C ARG A 191 8.47 -14.32 37.48
N SER A 192 7.59 -14.13 38.48
CA SER A 192 6.17 -14.50 38.39
C SER A 192 5.40 -13.65 37.37
N ILE A 193 5.63 -12.33 37.35
CA ILE A 193 4.96 -11.43 36.39
C ILE A 193 5.48 -11.69 34.98
N PHE A 194 6.79 -11.94 34.82
CA PHE A 194 7.39 -12.36 33.55
C PHE A 194 6.74 -13.64 33.02
N LEU A 195 6.60 -14.66 33.87
CA LEU A 195 5.98 -15.93 33.50
C LEU A 195 4.51 -15.74 33.11
N ALA A 196 3.74 -14.98 33.90
CA ALA A 196 2.33 -14.69 33.60
C ALA A 196 2.16 -13.96 32.26
N ALA A 197 2.97 -12.93 32.01
CA ALA A 197 2.94 -12.21 30.73
C ALA A 197 3.35 -13.12 29.55
N THR A 198 4.33 -14.00 29.75
CA THR A 198 4.76 -14.96 28.72
C THR A 198 3.64 -15.94 28.37
N ILE A 199 2.99 -16.54 29.38
CA ILE A 199 1.86 -17.46 29.18
C ILE A 199 0.74 -16.74 28.41
N LEU A 200 0.40 -15.51 28.83
CA LEU A 200 -0.65 -14.72 28.19
C LEU A 200 -0.32 -14.39 26.73
N LEU A 201 0.92 -14.00 26.43
CA LEU A 201 1.35 -13.70 25.06
C LEU A 201 1.38 -14.97 24.19
N VAL A 202 1.83 -16.11 24.72
CA VAL A 202 1.80 -17.40 24.01
C VAL A 202 0.37 -17.83 23.72
N PHE A 203 -0.57 -17.62 24.65
CA PHE A 203 -1.99 -17.85 24.40
C PHE A 203 -2.50 -17.00 23.22
N PHE A 204 -2.16 -15.71 23.17
CA PHE A 204 -2.55 -14.84 22.05
C PHE A 204 -1.91 -15.27 20.72
N LEU A 205 -0.66 -15.76 20.72
CA LEU A 205 -0.04 -16.32 19.51
C LEU A 205 -0.80 -17.56 19.01
N GLY A 206 -1.21 -18.44 19.92
CA GLY A 206 -2.07 -19.59 19.60
C GLY A 206 -3.43 -19.16 19.02
N TRP A 207 -4.00 -18.06 19.54
CA TRP A 207 -5.25 -17.51 19.02
C TRP A 207 -5.07 -16.94 17.60
N ILE A 208 -3.98 -16.21 17.33
CA ILE A 208 -3.66 -15.74 15.97
C ILE A 208 -3.53 -16.93 15.01
N ALA A 209 -2.80 -17.99 15.41
CA ALA A 209 -2.68 -19.20 14.60
C ALA A 209 -4.05 -19.86 14.30
N SER A 210 -4.95 -19.86 15.28
CA SER A 210 -6.31 -20.38 15.12
C SER A 210 -7.16 -19.54 14.16
N ILE A 211 -6.99 -18.22 14.11
CA ILE A 211 -7.71 -17.33 13.17
C ILE A 211 -7.27 -17.60 11.72
N ASP A 212 -5.97 -17.87 11.53
CA ASP A 212 -5.36 -18.01 10.20
C ASP A 212 -5.30 -19.47 9.70
N THR A 213 -6.03 -20.38 10.34
CA THR A 213 -6.00 -21.80 9.98
C THR A 213 -6.64 -22.02 8.61
N GLY A 214 -5.92 -22.68 7.70
CA GLY A 214 -6.40 -22.96 6.33
C GLY A 214 -6.14 -21.83 5.33
N SER A 215 -5.50 -20.73 5.76
CA SER A 215 -5.14 -19.61 4.90
C SER A 215 -3.68 -19.69 4.45
N PHE A 216 -3.42 -19.26 3.22
CA PHE A 216 -2.08 -19.03 2.71
C PHE A 216 -1.72 -17.54 2.83
N TRP A 217 -0.44 -17.22 2.96
CA TRP A 217 0.01 -15.85 3.15
C TRP A 217 1.01 -15.45 2.05
N SER A 218 0.58 -14.57 1.15
CA SER A 218 1.49 -13.88 0.24
C SER A 218 2.08 -12.63 0.92
N PRO A 219 3.08 -11.97 0.30
CA PRO A 219 3.53 -10.66 0.76
C PRO A 219 2.43 -9.60 0.73
N TYR A 220 1.38 -9.82 -0.08
CA TYR A 220 0.30 -8.86 -0.31
C TYR A 220 -0.99 -9.23 0.43
N TYR A 221 -1.32 -10.52 0.51
CA TYR A 221 -2.66 -10.99 0.87
C TYR A 221 -2.67 -12.18 1.83
N LYS A 222 -3.73 -12.24 2.65
CA LYS A 222 -4.25 -13.50 3.18
C LYS A 222 -5.08 -14.14 2.07
N ILE A 223 -4.76 -15.37 1.65
CA ILE A 223 -5.42 -16.07 0.54
C ILE A 223 -6.11 -17.31 1.08
N GLU A 224 -7.37 -17.53 0.70
CA GLU A 224 -8.09 -18.78 0.95
C GLU A 224 -8.65 -19.32 -0.35
N ILE A 225 -8.68 -20.66 -0.47
CA ILE A 225 -9.29 -21.34 -1.61
C ILE A 225 -10.43 -22.22 -1.11
N SER A 226 -11.57 -22.13 -1.79
CA SER A 226 -12.72 -22.99 -1.51
C SER A 226 -13.21 -23.61 -2.82
N LYS A 227 -13.74 -24.83 -2.74
CA LYS A 227 -14.36 -25.45 -3.91
C LYS A 227 -15.58 -24.63 -4.32
N LEU A 228 -15.81 -24.50 -5.63
CA LEU A 228 -17.03 -23.89 -6.12
C LEU A 228 -18.25 -24.70 -5.61
N PRO A 229 -19.36 -24.03 -5.21
CA PRO A 229 -20.56 -24.71 -4.74
C PRO A 229 -21.01 -25.78 -5.75
N HIS A 230 -21.46 -26.93 -5.25
CA HIS A 230 -21.77 -28.14 -6.01
C HIS A 230 -22.83 -27.91 -7.12
N SER A 231 -22.39 -27.43 -8.28
CA SER A 231 -22.91 -27.91 -9.55
C SER A 231 -22.01 -29.06 -9.99
N THR A 232 -22.60 -30.16 -10.46
CA THR A 232 -21.89 -31.33 -11.00
C THR A 232 -21.03 -31.02 -12.25
N ILE A 233 -21.00 -29.77 -12.71
CA ILE A 233 -20.47 -29.34 -14.00
C ILE A 233 -19.26 -28.40 -13.85
N SER A 234 -19.09 -27.70 -12.72
CA SER A 234 -17.98 -26.76 -12.50
C SER A 234 -16.86 -27.37 -11.64
N GLU A 235 -15.92 -28.08 -12.26
CA GLU A 235 -14.62 -28.33 -11.64
C GLU A 235 -13.87 -27.00 -11.53
N GLY A 236 -13.33 -26.69 -10.35
CA GLY A 236 -12.69 -25.40 -10.10
C GLY A 236 -12.66 -25.00 -8.64
N PHE A 237 -12.18 -23.79 -8.38
CA PHE A 237 -12.14 -23.21 -7.04
C PHE A 237 -12.41 -21.71 -7.07
N ASN A 238 -12.97 -21.21 -5.98
CA ASN A 238 -13.01 -19.80 -5.65
C ASN A 238 -11.74 -19.44 -4.86
N LEU A 239 -11.14 -18.29 -5.17
CA LEU A 239 -10.02 -17.72 -4.45
C LEU A 239 -10.47 -16.41 -3.83
N THR A 240 -10.37 -16.34 -2.50
CA THR A 240 -10.62 -15.12 -1.75
C THR A 240 -9.29 -14.54 -1.26
N VAL A 241 -9.23 -13.20 -1.22
CA VAL A 241 -8.14 -12.47 -0.57
C VAL A 241 -8.71 -11.62 0.54
N ASN A 242 -8.08 -11.62 1.72
CA ASN A 242 -8.54 -10.86 2.89
C ASN A 242 -10.04 -11.12 3.21
N ASN A 243 -10.46 -12.39 3.06
CA ASN A 243 -11.84 -12.89 3.23
C ASN A 243 -12.86 -12.36 2.21
N ASP A 244 -12.38 -11.94 1.05
CA ASP A 244 -13.18 -11.25 0.04
C ASP A 244 -12.98 -11.86 -1.35
N TYR A 245 -14.01 -11.82 -2.20
CA TYR A 245 -13.94 -12.46 -3.51
C TYR A 245 -12.87 -11.78 -4.39
N HIS A 246 -11.90 -12.55 -4.87
CA HIS A 246 -10.87 -12.06 -5.78
C HIS A 246 -11.03 -12.61 -7.19
N GLN A 247 -11.01 -13.94 -7.32
CA GLN A 247 -11.08 -14.60 -8.62
C GLN A 247 -11.56 -16.05 -8.47
N MET A 248 -12.01 -16.60 -9.58
CA MET A 248 -12.33 -18.03 -9.70
C MET A 248 -11.38 -18.69 -10.69
N ALA A 249 -11.11 -19.97 -10.48
CA ALA A 249 -10.49 -20.84 -11.46
C ALA A 249 -11.55 -21.81 -11.96
N LEU A 250 -12.05 -21.59 -13.17
CA LEU A 250 -13.10 -22.40 -13.81
C LEU A 250 -12.48 -23.46 -14.73
N ASN A 251 -13.10 -24.63 -14.82
CA ASN A 251 -12.86 -25.56 -15.91
C ASN A 251 -13.72 -25.15 -17.11
N LEU A 252 -13.07 -24.54 -18.11
CA LEU A 252 -13.70 -24.05 -19.34
C LEU A 252 -13.28 -24.88 -20.56
N SER A 253 -12.98 -26.17 -20.37
CA SER A 253 -12.72 -27.09 -21.48
C SER A 253 -13.97 -27.33 -22.34
N ASP A 254 -13.77 -27.74 -23.59
CA ASP A 254 -14.87 -27.96 -24.55
C ASP A 254 -15.97 -28.86 -23.98
N ASP A 255 -15.60 -30.03 -23.42
CA ASP A 255 -16.52 -30.97 -22.77
C ASP A 255 -17.42 -30.33 -21.70
N ARG A 256 -16.88 -29.36 -20.94
CA ARG A 256 -17.61 -28.67 -19.86
C ARG A 256 -18.49 -27.55 -20.39
N THR A 257 -18.00 -26.81 -21.38
CA THR A 257 -18.75 -25.71 -22.00
C THR A 257 -19.92 -26.21 -22.85
N GLU A 258 -19.81 -27.41 -23.46
CA GLU A 258 -20.94 -28.06 -24.13
C GLU A 258 -22.05 -28.45 -23.14
N ALA A 259 -21.68 -28.85 -21.93
CA ALA A 259 -22.62 -29.26 -20.88
C ALA A 259 -23.28 -28.08 -20.13
N SER A 260 -22.77 -26.85 -20.26
CA SER A 260 -23.28 -25.68 -19.55
C SER A 260 -23.20 -24.40 -20.36
N ARG A 261 -24.38 -23.81 -20.65
CA ARG A 261 -24.48 -22.49 -21.30
C ARG A 261 -23.70 -21.42 -20.54
N GLY A 262 -23.76 -21.40 -19.21
CA GLY A 262 -23.04 -20.41 -18.40
C GLY A 262 -21.52 -20.54 -18.51
N LEU A 263 -20.99 -21.77 -18.48
CA LEU A 263 -19.56 -21.99 -18.70
C LEU A 263 -19.14 -21.62 -20.12
N LYS A 264 -19.99 -21.87 -21.12
CA LYS A 264 -19.74 -21.45 -22.50
C LYS A 264 -19.65 -19.92 -22.64
N GLU A 265 -20.48 -19.18 -21.90
CA GLU A 265 -20.42 -17.71 -21.88
C GLU A 265 -19.13 -17.21 -21.22
N TRP A 266 -18.69 -17.82 -20.10
CA TRP A 266 -17.39 -17.54 -19.50
C TRP A 266 -16.21 -17.86 -20.42
N ALA A 267 -16.24 -19.01 -21.11
CA ALA A 267 -15.21 -19.39 -22.06
C ALA A 267 -15.09 -18.37 -23.21
N ARG A 268 -16.23 -17.98 -23.80
CA ARG A 268 -16.30 -16.96 -24.84
C ARG A 268 -15.70 -15.62 -24.40
N LEU A 269 -15.90 -15.23 -23.14
CA LEU A 269 -15.35 -13.99 -22.59
C LEU A 269 -13.82 -14.02 -22.55
N TYR A 270 -13.22 -15.09 -22.04
CA TYR A 270 -11.75 -15.25 -21.99
C TYR A 270 -11.13 -15.46 -23.38
N GLU A 271 -11.91 -15.98 -24.34
CA GLU A 271 -11.48 -16.20 -25.73
C GLU A 271 -11.67 -14.97 -26.63
N LEU A 272 -12.45 -13.99 -26.19
CA LEU A 272 -12.87 -12.84 -26.97
C LEU A 272 -11.71 -12.09 -27.66
N PRO A 273 -10.56 -11.81 -27.01
CA PRO A 273 -9.45 -11.12 -27.67
C PRO A 273 -8.98 -11.85 -28.94
N TYR A 274 -8.96 -13.18 -28.88
CA TYR A 274 -8.45 -14.05 -29.95
C TYR A 274 -9.53 -14.39 -30.99
N ARG A 275 -10.82 -14.31 -30.63
CA ARG A 275 -11.91 -14.36 -31.61
C ARG A 275 -11.98 -13.09 -32.45
N VAL A 276 -11.67 -11.95 -31.84
CA VAL A 276 -11.59 -10.65 -32.51
C VAL A 276 -10.33 -10.53 -33.37
N HIS A 277 -9.22 -11.13 -32.93
CA HIS A 277 -7.99 -11.23 -33.71
C HIS A 277 -7.50 -12.69 -33.79
N PRO A 278 -7.99 -13.48 -34.77
CA PRO A 278 -7.67 -14.91 -34.89
C PRO A 278 -6.19 -15.22 -35.17
N ASP A 279 -5.46 -14.29 -35.78
CA ASP A 279 -4.05 -14.50 -36.15
C ASP A 279 -3.06 -14.25 -34.99
N VAL A 280 -3.52 -14.07 -33.74
CA VAL A 280 -2.64 -13.78 -32.59
C VAL A 280 -1.65 -14.92 -32.34
N GLN A 281 -0.36 -14.62 -32.48
CA GLN A 281 0.72 -15.58 -32.18
C GLN A 281 1.38 -15.30 -30.83
N ASN A 282 1.52 -14.03 -30.45
CA ASN A 282 2.17 -13.60 -29.22
C ASN A 282 1.21 -12.75 -28.40
N ALA A 283 0.77 -13.27 -27.26
CA ALA A 283 -0.11 -12.57 -26.35
C ALA A 283 0.62 -12.18 -25.05
N LEU A 284 0.36 -10.97 -24.57
CA LEU A 284 0.69 -10.53 -23.22
C LEU A 284 -0.59 -10.46 -22.41
N ILE A 285 -0.69 -11.26 -21.36
CA ILE A 285 -1.83 -11.25 -20.43
C ILE A 285 -1.35 -10.62 -19.12
N VAL A 286 -1.92 -9.49 -18.72
CA VAL A 286 -1.59 -8.81 -17.47
C VAL A 286 -2.68 -9.01 -16.42
N GLY A 287 -2.28 -9.34 -15.20
CA GLY A 287 -3.22 -9.80 -14.17
C GLY A 287 -3.68 -11.24 -14.41
N ALA A 288 -2.77 -12.11 -14.90
CA ALA A 288 -3.12 -13.46 -15.34
C ALA A 288 -3.70 -14.35 -14.22
N GLY A 289 -3.46 -14.00 -12.96
CA GLY A 289 -4.16 -14.57 -11.81
C GLY A 289 -4.06 -16.10 -11.73
N THR A 290 -5.18 -16.75 -11.44
CA THR A 290 -5.30 -18.21 -11.38
C THR A 290 -5.18 -18.89 -12.75
N GLY A 291 -5.33 -18.16 -13.86
CA GLY A 291 -4.97 -18.64 -15.20
C GLY A 291 -6.10 -18.82 -16.22
N ASN A 292 -7.34 -18.38 -15.95
CA ASN A 292 -8.43 -18.57 -16.92
C ASN A 292 -8.21 -17.80 -18.24
N ASP A 293 -7.66 -16.58 -18.21
CA ASP A 293 -7.25 -15.86 -19.44
C ASP A 293 -6.19 -16.63 -20.24
N VAL A 294 -5.23 -17.24 -19.54
CA VAL A 294 -4.16 -18.04 -20.15
C VAL A 294 -4.75 -19.31 -20.76
N ALA A 295 -5.69 -19.98 -20.06
CA ALA A 295 -6.41 -21.13 -20.59
C ALA A 295 -7.20 -20.76 -21.86
N GLY A 296 -7.89 -19.60 -21.86
CA GLY A 296 -8.57 -19.08 -23.04
C GLY A 296 -7.64 -18.87 -24.24
N ALA A 297 -6.47 -18.28 -24.01
CA ALA A 297 -5.45 -18.12 -25.05
C ALA A 297 -4.96 -19.46 -25.62
N LEU A 298 -4.75 -20.46 -24.75
CA LEU A 298 -4.30 -21.80 -25.15
C LEU A 298 -5.36 -22.54 -25.97
N ARG A 299 -6.65 -22.42 -25.63
CA ARG A 299 -7.78 -22.97 -26.41
C ARG A 299 -7.87 -22.32 -27.79
N MET A 300 -7.56 -21.03 -27.87
CA MET A 300 -7.51 -20.28 -29.13
C MET A 300 -6.18 -20.45 -29.89
N ASN A 301 -5.37 -21.44 -29.52
CA ASN A 301 -4.13 -21.83 -30.19
C ASN A 301 -3.06 -20.73 -30.29
N VAL A 302 -3.03 -19.77 -29.36
CA VAL A 302 -1.96 -18.78 -29.28
C VAL A 302 -0.62 -19.50 -29.06
N ALA A 303 0.39 -19.13 -29.87
CA ALA A 303 1.67 -19.83 -29.90
C ALA A 303 2.57 -19.51 -28.70
N HIS A 304 2.60 -18.24 -28.26
CA HIS A 304 3.40 -17.78 -27.13
C HIS A 304 2.60 -16.82 -26.25
N ILE A 305 2.58 -17.08 -24.95
CA ILE A 305 1.82 -16.32 -23.96
C ILE A 305 2.77 -15.89 -22.85
N ASP A 306 2.98 -14.58 -22.70
CA ASP A 306 3.60 -14.01 -21.52
C ASP A 306 2.49 -13.69 -20.50
N ALA A 307 2.44 -14.44 -19.40
CA ALA A 307 1.48 -14.26 -18.32
C ALA A 307 2.14 -13.50 -17.17
N VAL A 308 1.68 -12.26 -16.92
CA VAL A 308 2.21 -11.36 -15.90
C VAL A 308 1.23 -11.26 -14.73
N ASP A 309 1.71 -11.52 -13.52
CA ASP A 309 0.96 -11.30 -12.28
C ASP A 309 1.92 -10.86 -11.17
N ILE A 310 1.43 -9.99 -10.27
CA ILE A 310 2.25 -9.43 -9.19
C ILE A 310 2.43 -10.41 -8.03
N ASP A 311 1.51 -11.36 -7.83
CA ASP A 311 1.51 -12.26 -6.69
C ASP A 311 2.07 -13.66 -7.04
N PRO A 312 3.28 -14.01 -6.56
CA PRO A 312 3.87 -15.32 -6.85
C PRO A 312 3.09 -16.50 -6.24
N LEU A 313 2.31 -16.27 -5.17
CA LEU A 313 1.50 -17.32 -4.55
C LEU A 313 0.25 -17.62 -5.37
N ILE A 314 -0.39 -16.61 -5.97
CA ILE A 314 -1.52 -16.80 -6.88
C ILE A 314 -1.09 -17.66 -8.09
N PHE A 315 0.07 -17.38 -8.70
CA PHE A 315 0.61 -18.25 -9.75
C PHE A 315 0.84 -19.69 -9.29
N LYS A 316 1.38 -19.89 -8.07
CA LYS A 316 1.58 -21.24 -7.52
C LYS A 316 0.26 -21.97 -7.31
N ILE A 317 -0.76 -21.27 -6.82
CA ILE A 317 -2.11 -21.81 -6.64
C ILE A 317 -2.72 -22.16 -8.00
N GLY A 318 -2.70 -21.25 -8.98
CA GLY A 318 -3.18 -21.50 -10.33
C GLY A 318 -2.49 -22.70 -10.97
N ARG A 319 -1.16 -22.78 -10.92
CA ARG A 319 -0.42 -23.93 -11.46
C ARG A 319 -0.80 -25.25 -10.79
N ARG A 320 -0.99 -25.25 -9.47
CA ARG A 320 -1.23 -26.46 -8.68
C ARG A 320 -2.68 -26.96 -8.77
N TYR A 321 -3.64 -26.04 -8.85
CA TYR A 321 -5.06 -26.34 -8.62
C TYR A 321 -5.98 -25.95 -9.79
N HIS A 322 -5.51 -25.18 -10.78
CA HIS A 322 -6.38 -24.82 -11.91
C HIS A 322 -6.72 -26.08 -12.72
N PRO A 323 -8.02 -26.34 -12.99
CA PRO A 323 -8.46 -27.59 -13.60
C PRO A 323 -7.84 -27.84 -14.99
N GLU A 324 -7.69 -26.80 -15.81
CA GLU A 324 -7.08 -26.88 -17.15
C GLU A 324 -5.53 -26.82 -17.15
N GLN A 325 -4.89 -26.65 -15.99
CA GLN A 325 -3.42 -26.57 -15.84
C GLN A 325 -2.69 -25.67 -16.88
N PRO A 326 -3.17 -24.44 -17.16
CA PRO A 326 -2.65 -23.63 -18.28
C PRO A 326 -1.16 -23.28 -18.11
N TYR A 327 -0.70 -23.18 -16.86
CA TYR A 327 0.67 -22.80 -16.52
C TYR A 327 1.72 -23.89 -16.70
N ASP A 328 1.33 -25.13 -17.01
CA ASP A 328 2.25 -26.21 -17.33
C ASP A 328 2.54 -26.34 -18.84
N SER A 329 1.84 -25.58 -19.68
CA SER A 329 2.11 -25.54 -21.13
C SER A 329 3.45 -24.85 -21.44
N GLU A 330 4.25 -25.44 -22.34
CA GLU A 330 5.50 -24.84 -22.83
C GLU A 330 5.28 -23.53 -23.61
N ARG A 331 4.05 -23.25 -24.04
CA ARG A 331 3.66 -21.99 -24.70
C ARG A 331 3.56 -20.81 -23.73
N VAL A 332 3.57 -21.06 -22.41
CA VAL A 332 3.33 -20.05 -21.38
C VAL A 332 4.60 -19.70 -20.62
N THR A 333 4.99 -18.43 -20.66
CA THR A 333 6.02 -17.87 -19.80
C THR A 333 5.37 -17.14 -18.63
N ARG A 334 5.66 -17.60 -17.40
CA ARG A 334 5.17 -16.97 -16.17
C ARG A 334 6.12 -15.88 -15.70
N ILE A 335 5.60 -14.68 -15.48
CA ILE A 335 6.38 -13.50 -15.14
C ILE A 335 5.80 -12.89 -13.85
N VAL A 336 6.55 -13.00 -12.75
CA VAL A 336 6.17 -12.37 -11.48
C VAL A 336 6.66 -10.92 -11.48
N ASP A 337 5.83 -10.00 -11.92
CA ASP A 337 6.12 -8.57 -11.96
C ASP A 337 4.82 -7.75 -11.90
N ASP A 338 4.94 -6.49 -11.53
CA ASP A 338 3.86 -5.52 -11.71
C ASP A 338 3.66 -5.23 -13.21
N ALA A 339 2.42 -5.10 -13.68
CA ALA A 339 2.10 -4.93 -15.10
C ALA A 339 2.78 -3.68 -15.69
N ARG A 340 2.70 -2.56 -14.97
CA ARG A 340 3.32 -1.27 -15.35
C ARG A 340 4.84 -1.37 -15.40
N SER A 341 5.43 -2.00 -14.39
CA SER A 341 6.85 -2.33 -14.33
C SER A 341 7.28 -3.18 -15.53
N TYR A 342 6.51 -4.21 -15.87
CA TYR A 342 6.79 -5.06 -17.03
C TYR A 342 6.76 -4.27 -18.35
N PHE A 343 5.75 -3.40 -18.54
CA PHE A 343 5.65 -2.56 -19.74
C PHE A 343 6.88 -1.69 -20.00
N LYS A 344 7.57 -1.32 -18.93
CA LYS A 344 8.78 -0.47 -18.94
C LYS A 344 10.07 -1.25 -19.13
N LYS A 345 10.10 -2.53 -18.74
CA LYS A 345 11.31 -3.38 -18.80
C LYS A 345 11.44 -4.16 -20.10
N THR A 346 10.32 -4.53 -20.71
CA THR A 346 10.31 -5.36 -21.92
C THR A 346 10.37 -4.53 -23.19
N ASP A 347 11.11 -5.02 -24.17
CA ASP A 347 11.10 -4.52 -25.55
C ASP A 347 10.38 -5.48 -26.51
N LYS A 348 9.85 -6.61 -26.00
CA LYS A 348 9.05 -7.56 -26.78
C LYS A 348 7.83 -6.87 -27.38
N LYS A 349 7.39 -7.37 -28.55
CA LYS A 349 6.18 -6.91 -29.24
C LYS A 349 5.13 -8.00 -29.30
N TYR A 350 3.87 -7.64 -29.10
CA TYR A 350 2.74 -8.57 -29.00
C TYR A 350 1.68 -8.30 -30.07
N ASP A 351 1.02 -9.37 -30.49
CA ASP A 351 -0.16 -9.32 -31.37
C ASP A 351 -1.41 -8.96 -30.56
N ALA A 352 -1.47 -9.36 -29.29
CA ALA A 352 -2.52 -8.95 -28.35
C ALA A 352 -1.96 -8.63 -26.96
N ILE A 353 -2.48 -7.58 -26.33
CA ILE A 353 -2.28 -7.27 -24.91
C ILE A 353 -3.63 -7.29 -24.22
N VAL A 354 -3.80 -8.18 -23.25
CA VAL A 354 -5.07 -8.51 -22.61
C VAL A 354 -5.05 -8.10 -21.14
N PHE A 355 -6.01 -7.24 -20.77
CA PHE A 355 -6.31 -6.85 -19.39
C PHE A 355 -7.63 -7.55 -19.01
N GLY A 356 -7.54 -8.76 -18.45
CA GLY A 356 -8.71 -9.56 -18.08
C GLY A 356 -9.11 -9.31 -16.63
N PHE A 357 -10.13 -8.48 -16.38
CA PHE A 357 -10.63 -8.19 -15.02
C PHE A 357 -9.55 -7.75 -14.01
N LEU A 358 -8.42 -7.22 -14.51
CA LEU A 358 -7.27 -6.88 -13.68
C LEU A 358 -7.66 -5.78 -12.68
N ASP A 359 -7.42 -6.01 -11.39
CA ASP A 359 -7.80 -5.05 -10.34
C ASP A 359 -9.29 -4.66 -10.34
N SER A 360 -10.17 -5.47 -10.97
CA SER A 360 -11.60 -5.22 -11.00
C SER A 360 -12.30 -5.71 -9.74
N HIS A 361 -11.62 -6.32 -8.77
CA HIS A 361 -12.23 -6.77 -7.51
C HIS A 361 -11.24 -6.71 -6.34
N GLN A 362 -10.93 -5.48 -5.90
CA GLN A 362 -10.75 -5.11 -4.48
C GLN A 362 -9.39 -4.63 -3.97
N LEU A 363 -8.26 -4.66 -4.67
CA LEU A 363 -7.00 -4.23 -4.02
C LEU A 363 -6.13 -3.30 -4.88
N PHE A 364 -6.49 -2.02 -4.76
CA PHE A 364 -5.71 -0.80 -4.96
C PHE A 364 -4.27 -0.89 -4.45
N SER A 365 -3.41 -0.01 -5.00
CA SER A 365 -1.98 0.06 -4.67
C SER A 365 -1.75 -0.04 -3.16
N SER A 366 -0.98 -1.04 -2.75
CA SER A 366 -0.72 -1.35 -1.33
C SER A 366 0.21 -0.33 -0.65
N MET A 367 0.53 0.75 -1.36
CA MET A 367 1.76 1.53 -1.19
C MET A 367 1.49 3.02 -1.07
N SER A 368 0.42 3.53 -1.69
CA SER A 368 -0.14 4.81 -1.28
C SER A 368 -0.88 4.65 0.03
N ALA A 369 -0.71 5.64 0.89
CA ALA A 369 -1.42 5.75 2.15
C ALA A 369 -2.94 5.94 1.89
N ILE A 370 -3.27 6.43 0.69
CA ILE A 370 -4.62 6.51 0.13
C ILE A 370 -4.82 5.37 -0.87
N ARG A 371 -5.59 4.36 -0.49
CA ARG A 371 -5.88 3.18 -1.32
C ARG A 371 -6.99 3.40 -2.35
N LEU A 372 -6.96 4.53 -3.05
CA LEU A 372 -7.84 4.78 -4.21
C LEU A 372 -7.03 4.85 -5.51
N ASP A 373 -5.70 4.77 -5.43
CA ASP A 373 -4.81 4.87 -6.57
C ASP A 373 -4.71 3.53 -7.33
N THR A 374 -4.99 3.60 -8.63
CA THR A 374 -4.92 2.48 -9.56
C THR A 374 -4.19 2.91 -10.81
N TYR A 375 -2.89 2.62 -10.84
CA TYR A 375 -2.00 3.03 -11.93
C TYR A 375 -2.15 2.24 -13.21
N VAL A 376 -2.77 1.05 -13.16
CA VAL A 376 -2.96 0.24 -14.36
C VAL A 376 -4.04 0.81 -15.29
N TYR A 377 -4.99 1.58 -14.74
CA TYR A 377 -6.05 2.28 -15.47
C TYR A 377 -5.76 3.77 -15.61
N THR A 378 -4.53 4.14 -15.97
CA THR A 378 -4.18 5.51 -16.37
C THR A 378 -3.97 5.61 -17.88
N VAL A 379 -4.14 6.82 -18.42
CA VAL A 379 -3.82 7.13 -19.82
C VAL A 379 -2.39 6.70 -20.17
N GLU A 380 -1.44 6.95 -19.28
CA GLU A 380 -0.03 6.57 -19.45
C GLU A 380 0.15 5.05 -19.49
N SER A 381 -0.57 4.30 -18.66
CA SER A 381 -0.52 2.83 -18.64
C SER A 381 -0.92 2.23 -19.99
N ILE A 382 -2.06 2.67 -20.52
CA ILE A 382 -2.56 2.21 -21.81
C ILE A 382 -1.63 2.65 -22.95
N ARG A 383 -1.02 3.84 -22.86
CA ARG A 383 -0.02 4.32 -23.82
C ARG A 383 1.25 3.46 -23.80
N GLU A 384 1.71 3.09 -22.61
CA GLU A 384 2.85 2.18 -22.41
C GLU A 384 2.56 0.78 -22.97
N ALA A 385 1.36 0.24 -22.73
CA ALA A 385 0.92 -1.02 -23.33
C ALA A 385 0.87 -0.93 -24.87
N LYS A 386 0.27 0.14 -25.43
CA LYS A 386 0.20 0.37 -26.88
C LYS A 386 1.57 0.37 -27.54
N ARG A 387 2.60 0.91 -26.88
CA ARG A 387 3.99 0.91 -27.39
C ARG A 387 4.51 -0.51 -27.65
N LEU A 388 4.00 -1.52 -26.95
CA LEU A 388 4.40 -2.92 -27.08
C LEU A 388 3.60 -3.69 -28.13
N LEU A 389 2.65 -3.08 -28.82
CA LEU A 389 1.94 -3.73 -29.92
C LEU A 389 2.83 -3.85 -31.16
N LYS A 390 2.68 -4.96 -31.87
CA LYS A 390 3.08 -5.07 -33.28
C LYS A 390 2.13 -4.25 -34.16
N PRO A 391 2.54 -3.92 -35.41
CA PRO A 391 1.60 -3.37 -36.39
C PRO A 391 0.37 -4.28 -36.54
N GLY A 392 -0.82 -3.72 -36.36
CA GLY A 392 -2.08 -4.46 -36.42
C GLY A 392 -2.50 -5.18 -35.13
N GLY A 393 -1.66 -5.15 -34.08
CA GLY A 393 -1.99 -5.74 -32.79
C GLY A 393 -3.13 -5.02 -32.06
N ILE A 394 -3.71 -5.69 -31.06
CA ILE A 394 -4.87 -5.20 -30.30
C ILE A 394 -4.58 -5.05 -28.81
N ILE A 395 -5.27 -4.10 -28.17
CA ILE A 395 -5.46 -4.10 -26.72
C ILE A 395 -6.89 -4.53 -26.45
N SER A 396 -7.08 -5.52 -25.59
CA SER A 396 -8.39 -5.95 -25.10
C SER A 396 -8.45 -5.72 -23.59
N LEU A 397 -9.32 -4.80 -23.16
CA LEU A 397 -9.53 -4.49 -21.75
C LEU A 397 -10.93 -4.91 -21.35
N THR A 398 -11.03 -5.93 -20.52
CA THR A 398 -12.30 -6.46 -20.00
C THR A 398 -12.50 -6.02 -18.56
N PHE A 399 -13.65 -5.41 -18.26
CA PHE A 399 -13.95 -4.87 -16.94
C PHE A 399 -15.41 -5.11 -16.54
N CYS A 400 -15.65 -5.40 -15.26
CA CYS A 400 -17.00 -5.45 -14.69
C CYS A 400 -17.49 -4.02 -14.41
N VAL A 401 -18.20 -3.41 -15.37
CA VAL A 401 -18.73 -2.04 -15.22
C VAL A 401 -20.05 -2.08 -14.46
N THR A 402 -20.02 -1.66 -13.21
CA THR A 402 -21.19 -1.60 -12.31
C THR A 402 -21.75 -0.18 -12.15
N LYS A 403 -21.00 0.83 -12.61
CA LYS A 403 -21.39 2.24 -12.63
C LYS A 403 -21.06 2.82 -14.00
N ASP A 404 -22.01 3.51 -14.63
CA ASP A 404 -21.85 4.05 -15.99
C ASP A 404 -20.63 4.97 -16.12
N TRP A 405 -20.36 5.80 -15.10
CA TRP A 405 -19.21 6.70 -15.11
C TRP A 405 -17.85 5.98 -15.14
N ILE A 406 -17.75 4.73 -14.64
CA ILE A 406 -16.55 3.90 -14.75
C ILE A 406 -16.34 3.48 -16.21
N GLY A 407 -17.40 3.01 -16.87
CA GLY A 407 -17.38 2.66 -18.29
C GLY A 407 -17.02 3.86 -19.16
N ARG A 408 -17.64 5.03 -18.89
CA ARG A 408 -17.32 6.29 -19.57
C ARG A 408 -15.86 6.72 -19.35
N ARG A 409 -15.32 6.53 -18.14
CA ARG A 409 -13.92 6.85 -17.83
C ARG A 409 -12.96 5.94 -18.61
N LEU A 410 -13.23 4.64 -18.69
CA LEU A 410 -12.42 3.70 -19.48
C LEU A 410 -12.42 4.07 -20.97
N LEU A 411 -13.57 4.45 -21.53
CA LEU A 411 -13.65 4.97 -22.91
C LEU A 411 -12.69 6.13 -23.12
N LYS A 412 -12.73 7.14 -22.25
CA LYS A 412 -11.87 8.33 -22.35
C LYS A 412 -10.39 8.01 -22.16
N ILE A 413 -10.05 7.15 -21.20
CA ILE A 413 -8.67 6.71 -20.97
C ILE A 413 -8.11 6.06 -22.24
N MET A 414 -8.86 5.12 -22.83
CA MET A 414 -8.46 4.43 -24.05
C MET A 414 -8.38 5.39 -25.24
N GLU A 415 -9.35 6.29 -25.40
CA GLU A 415 -9.37 7.28 -26.47
C GLU A 415 -8.18 8.25 -26.40
N GLU A 416 -7.87 8.79 -25.22
CA GLU A 416 -6.75 9.71 -25.03
C GLU A 416 -5.39 9.01 -25.13
N ALA A 417 -5.28 7.77 -24.66
CA ALA A 417 -4.04 7.00 -24.74
C ALA A 417 -3.72 6.55 -26.16
N THR A 418 -4.75 6.19 -26.93
CA THR A 418 -4.60 5.54 -28.23
C THR A 418 -4.86 6.45 -29.42
N GLY A 419 -5.55 7.58 -29.22
CA GLY A 419 -6.02 8.49 -30.26
C GLY A 419 -7.22 7.96 -31.05
N GLN A 420 -7.85 6.87 -30.61
CA GLN A 420 -8.99 6.24 -31.27
C GLN A 420 -10.02 5.81 -30.22
N THR A 421 -11.30 6.03 -30.51
CA THR A 421 -12.39 5.52 -29.67
C THR A 421 -12.36 3.98 -29.70
N PRO A 422 -12.26 3.29 -28.55
CA PRO A 422 -12.23 1.83 -28.53
C PRO A 422 -13.59 1.26 -28.94
N LEU A 423 -13.57 0.09 -29.56
CA LEU A 423 -14.77 -0.69 -29.81
C LEU A 423 -15.27 -1.29 -28.49
N LEU A 424 -16.56 -1.10 -28.19
CA LEU A 424 -17.19 -1.72 -27.03
C LEU A 424 -17.86 -3.02 -27.44
N VAL A 425 -17.50 -4.11 -26.77
CA VAL A 425 -17.98 -5.46 -27.09
C VAL A 425 -18.46 -6.17 -25.82
N SER A 426 -19.52 -6.97 -25.96
CA SER A 426 -19.96 -7.93 -24.94
C SER A 426 -19.97 -9.34 -25.51
N SER A 427 -19.57 -10.32 -24.70
CA SER A 427 -19.72 -11.74 -25.00
C SER A 427 -21.10 -12.23 -24.56
N GLY A 428 -21.91 -12.75 -25.48
CA GLY A 428 -23.17 -13.43 -25.14
C GLY A 428 -24.39 -12.52 -24.88
N ASP A 429 -25.39 -13.09 -24.20
CA ASP A 429 -26.69 -12.44 -23.94
C ASP A 429 -26.75 -11.73 -22.58
N GLU A 430 -26.03 -12.23 -21.58
CA GLU A 430 -25.87 -11.57 -20.27
C GLU A 430 -24.44 -10.98 -20.16
N PRO A 431 -24.30 -9.65 -20.02
CA PRO A 431 -22.97 -9.04 -19.90
C PRO A 431 -22.36 -9.37 -18.52
N ASN A 432 -21.53 -10.41 -18.47
CA ASN A 432 -20.64 -10.70 -17.31
C ASN A 432 -19.46 -9.70 -17.22
N GLY A 433 -19.32 -8.81 -18.21
CA GLY A 433 -18.32 -7.75 -18.28
C GLY A 433 -18.40 -6.99 -19.61
N PHE A 434 -17.76 -5.82 -19.67
CA PHE A 434 -17.61 -5.02 -20.89
C PHE A 434 -16.17 -5.10 -21.38
N THR A 435 -15.98 -5.31 -22.69
CA THR A 435 -14.66 -5.37 -23.30
C THR A 435 -14.43 -4.17 -24.22
N PHE A 436 -13.37 -3.41 -23.94
CA PHE A 436 -12.92 -2.25 -24.70
C PHE A 436 -11.73 -2.66 -25.57
N ILE A 437 -11.90 -2.58 -26.88
CA ILE A 437 -10.91 -3.07 -27.85
C ILE A 437 -10.34 -1.91 -28.65
N TYR A 438 -9.02 -1.78 -28.63
CA TYR A 438 -8.25 -0.92 -29.53
C TYR A 438 -7.53 -1.76 -30.58
N GLY A 439 -7.44 -1.27 -31.82
CA GLY A 439 -6.65 -1.88 -32.89
C GLY A 439 -7.45 -2.12 -34.17
N ARG A 440 -7.23 -3.28 -34.81
CA ARG A 440 -7.81 -3.64 -36.12
C ARG A 440 -9.35 -3.50 -36.12
N GLN A 441 -9.91 -3.07 -37.26
CA GLN A 441 -11.36 -3.03 -37.46
C GLN A 441 -11.94 -4.44 -37.29
N VAL A 442 -12.66 -4.62 -36.18
CA VAL A 442 -13.33 -5.85 -35.82
C VAL A 442 -14.58 -5.98 -36.71
N LEU A 443 -14.69 -7.11 -37.42
CA LEU A 443 -15.85 -7.38 -38.26
C LEU A 443 -17.01 -7.93 -37.40
N PRO A 444 -18.28 -7.66 -37.73
CA PRO A 444 -19.40 -8.29 -37.04
C PRO A 444 -19.28 -9.82 -37.04
N SER A 445 -19.55 -10.46 -35.89
CA SER A 445 -19.51 -11.91 -35.71
C SER A 445 -20.68 -12.35 -34.82
N ASP A 446 -21.13 -13.59 -34.99
CA ASP A 446 -22.13 -14.21 -34.11
C ASP A 446 -21.58 -14.50 -32.69
N ASP A 447 -20.26 -14.43 -32.52
CA ASP A 447 -19.60 -14.73 -31.25
C ASP A 447 -19.66 -13.60 -30.22
N TYR A 448 -19.93 -12.37 -30.64
CA TYR A 448 -19.95 -11.20 -29.77
C TYR A 448 -20.83 -10.07 -30.30
N LYS A 449 -21.31 -9.22 -29.40
CA LYS A 449 -22.15 -8.07 -29.75
C LYS A 449 -21.35 -6.78 -29.64
N ILE A 450 -21.29 -6.04 -30.75
CA ILE A 450 -20.78 -4.67 -30.76
C ILE A 450 -21.83 -3.77 -30.12
N LEU A 451 -21.41 -3.03 -29.09
CA LEU A 451 -22.26 -2.13 -28.33
C LEU A 451 -22.01 -0.68 -28.74
N ASN A 452 -23.04 0.15 -28.61
CA ASN A 452 -22.89 1.59 -28.79
C ASN A 452 -22.14 2.18 -27.58
N PRO A 453 -21.03 2.93 -27.77
CA PRO A 453 -20.32 3.59 -26.67
C PRO A 453 -21.19 4.52 -25.81
N ASN A 454 -22.32 5.00 -26.34
CA ASN A 454 -23.28 5.83 -25.61
C ASN A 454 -24.08 5.06 -24.53
N ILE A 455 -23.90 3.75 -24.39
CA ILE A 455 -24.57 2.94 -23.35
C ILE A 455 -24.29 3.45 -21.93
N PHE A 456 -23.13 4.08 -21.71
CA PHE A 456 -22.75 4.66 -20.42
C PHE A 456 -23.23 6.13 -20.24
N GLY A 457 -24.03 6.64 -21.18
CA GLY A 457 -24.46 8.03 -21.21
C GLY A 457 -23.34 9.01 -21.60
N ASP A 458 -23.72 10.22 -21.95
CA ASP A 458 -22.77 11.32 -22.12
C ASP A 458 -22.67 12.11 -20.82
N MET A 459 -21.52 11.99 -20.16
CA MET A 459 -21.25 12.72 -18.92
C MET A 459 -19.81 13.25 -18.89
N PRO A 460 -19.59 14.45 -18.34
CA PRO A 460 -18.27 15.02 -18.17
C PRO A 460 -17.53 14.25 -17.07
N ILE A 461 -16.69 13.29 -17.46
CA ILE A 461 -15.78 12.56 -16.58
C ILE A 461 -14.33 12.87 -16.96
N GLU A 462 -13.46 13.13 -16.00
CA GLU A 462 -12.02 13.21 -16.25
C GLU A 462 -11.42 11.80 -16.34
N PRO A 463 -10.49 11.55 -17.28
CA PRO A 463 -9.74 10.32 -17.30
C PRO A 463 -8.74 10.28 -16.14
N SER A 464 -8.41 9.07 -15.68
CA SER A 464 -7.35 8.90 -14.69
C SER A 464 -5.99 8.98 -15.37
N ILE A 465 -5.07 9.71 -14.73
CA ILE A 465 -3.69 9.93 -15.20
C ILE A 465 -2.72 9.61 -14.07
N ASP A 466 -1.42 9.43 -14.36
CA ASP A 466 -0.42 9.09 -13.33
C ASP A 466 -0.35 10.13 -12.18
N ASP A 467 -0.65 11.42 -12.42
CA ASP A 467 -0.71 12.43 -11.35
C ASP A 467 -1.97 12.36 -10.49
N TRP A 468 -3.06 11.81 -11.05
CA TRP A 468 -4.36 11.65 -10.41
C TRP A 468 -4.92 10.25 -10.72
N PRO A 469 -4.34 9.18 -10.14
CA PRO A 469 -4.63 7.80 -10.52
C PRO A 469 -5.89 7.23 -9.84
N PHE A 470 -6.88 8.07 -9.51
CA PHE A 470 -8.02 7.68 -8.68
C PHE A 470 -9.18 7.14 -9.53
N PHE A 471 -8.97 6.00 -10.17
CA PHE A 471 -9.90 5.37 -11.12
C PHE A 471 -11.30 5.14 -10.53
N TYR A 472 -11.39 4.89 -9.23
CA TYR A 472 -12.65 4.60 -8.53
C TYR A 472 -13.29 5.81 -7.84
N LEU A 473 -12.72 7.01 -8.02
CA LEU A 473 -13.26 8.25 -7.50
C LEU A 473 -13.92 9.04 -8.64
N LYS A 474 -15.24 9.28 -8.59
CA LYS A 474 -16.00 9.87 -9.71
C LYS A 474 -15.49 11.27 -10.11
N GLU A 475 -15.13 12.10 -9.15
CA GLU A 475 -14.67 13.47 -9.38
C GLU A 475 -13.60 13.87 -8.35
N LYS A 476 -12.83 14.93 -8.64
CA LYS A 476 -11.84 15.48 -7.70
C LYS A 476 -12.51 16.02 -6.45
N THR A 477 -12.69 15.15 -5.47
CA THR A 477 -13.29 15.47 -4.17
C THR A 477 -12.67 14.59 -3.09
N ILE A 478 -12.75 15.03 -1.84
CA ILE A 478 -12.53 14.13 -0.71
C ILE A 478 -13.91 13.61 -0.31
N PRO A 479 -14.15 12.30 -0.38
CA PRO A 479 -15.46 11.75 -0.04
C PRO A 479 -15.83 12.00 1.43
N SER A 480 -17.13 12.14 1.71
CA SER A 480 -17.64 12.47 3.05
C SER A 480 -17.14 11.54 4.14
N ASP A 481 -17.05 10.24 3.84
CA ASP A 481 -16.63 9.21 4.80
C ASP A 481 -15.18 9.45 5.26
N TYR A 482 -14.31 9.86 4.34
CA TYR A 482 -12.92 10.19 4.63
C TYR A 482 -12.80 11.45 5.49
N TYR A 483 -13.62 12.48 5.23
CA TYR A 483 -13.66 13.66 6.10
C TYR A 483 -14.02 13.32 7.54
N ILE A 484 -15.04 12.49 7.75
CA ILE A 484 -15.48 12.06 9.07
C ILE A 484 -14.35 11.31 9.79
N VAL A 485 -13.72 10.36 9.11
CA VAL A 485 -12.61 9.57 9.67
C VAL A 485 -11.42 10.46 10.01
N MET A 486 -10.99 11.35 9.11
CA MET A 486 -9.90 12.28 9.36
C MET A 486 -10.19 13.21 10.53
N PHE A 487 -11.44 13.70 10.63
CA PHE A 487 -11.86 14.55 11.73
C PHE A 487 -11.83 13.82 13.08
N ILE A 488 -12.32 12.57 13.12
CA ILE A 488 -12.25 11.72 14.32
C ILE A 488 -10.80 11.45 14.73
N VAL A 489 -9.94 11.07 13.77
CA VAL A 489 -8.51 10.86 14.01
C VAL A 489 -7.89 12.13 14.59
N LEU A 490 -8.17 13.30 14.01
CA LEU A 490 -7.65 14.57 14.49
C LEU A 490 -8.15 14.90 15.90
N LEU A 491 -9.45 14.73 16.19
CA LEU A 491 -10.03 14.98 17.50
C LEU A 491 -9.43 14.07 18.58
N ILE A 492 -9.33 12.76 18.31
CA ILE A 492 -8.71 11.80 19.24
C ILE A 492 -7.26 12.19 19.50
N SER A 493 -6.52 12.55 18.45
CA SER A 493 -5.12 12.95 18.55
C SER A 493 -4.94 14.20 19.40
N LEU A 494 -5.73 15.25 19.14
CA LEU A 494 -5.71 16.49 19.91
C LEU A 494 -6.11 16.25 21.37
N GLY A 495 -7.16 15.47 21.61
CA GLY A 495 -7.61 15.09 22.95
C GLY A 495 -6.55 14.34 23.74
N LEU A 496 -5.90 13.33 23.14
CA LEU A 496 -4.84 12.57 23.79
C LEU A 496 -3.61 13.45 24.11
N VAL A 497 -3.19 14.29 23.17
CA VAL A 497 -2.08 15.23 23.38
C VAL A 497 -2.41 16.21 24.51
N PHE A 498 -3.63 16.74 24.55
CA PHE A 498 -4.11 17.65 25.59
C PHE A 498 -4.11 17.00 26.98
N VAL A 499 -4.66 15.78 27.09
CA VAL A 499 -4.71 15.01 28.34
C VAL A 499 -3.31 14.70 28.86
N VAL A 500 -2.42 14.21 28.00
CA VAL A 500 -1.05 13.82 28.38
C VAL A 500 -0.23 15.02 28.87
N ARG A 501 -0.46 16.18 28.26
CA ARG A 501 0.18 17.44 28.65
C ARG A 501 -0.48 18.18 29.80
N ARG A 502 -1.60 17.68 30.35
CA ARG A 502 -2.40 18.37 31.38
C ARG A 502 -2.73 19.83 30.99
N GLY A 503 -2.97 20.07 29.70
CA GLY A 503 -3.27 21.41 29.18
C GLY A 503 -2.08 22.38 29.03
N SER A 504 -0.83 21.96 29.33
CA SER A 504 0.35 22.82 29.14
C SER A 504 0.96 22.68 27.75
N ILE A 505 1.01 23.78 26.98
CA ILE A 505 1.60 23.83 25.62
C ILE A 505 3.11 24.18 25.66
N THR A 506 3.64 24.50 26.84
CA THR A 506 4.97 25.14 27.00
C THR A 506 6.15 24.35 26.43
N ASP A 507 6.07 23.02 26.38
CA ASP A 507 7.14 22.14 25.85
C ASP A 507 6.85 21.59 24.44
N PHE A 508 5.88 22.15 23.71
CA PHE A 508 5.67 21.78 22.30
C PHE A 508 6.66 22.53 21.41
N SER A 509 7.26 21.82 20.46
CA SER A 509 8.08 22.45 19.42
C SER A 509 7.34 22.46 18.08
N PRO A 510 6.72 23.61 17.70
CA PRO A 510 6.11 23.77 16.38
C PRO A 510 7.09 23.49 15.24
N VAL A 511 8.37 23.79 15.44
CA VAL A 511 9.42 23.55 14.45
C VAL A 511 9.52 22.08 14.10
N PHE A 512 9.61 21.19 15.11
CA PHE A 512 9.69 19.75 14.85
C PHE A 512 8.38 19.19 14.31
N PHE A 513 7.24 19.71 14.76
CA PHE A 513 5.94 19.36 14.19
C PHE A 513 5.87 19.64 12.68
N PHE A 514 6.24 20.84 12.24
CA PHE A 514 6.23 21.16 10.81
C PHE A 514 7.31 20.43 10.01
N LEU A 515 8.48 20.17 10.59
CA LEU A 515 9.49 19.30 9.95
C LEU A 515 8.96 17.89 9.72
N GLY A 516 8.30 17.30 10.72
CA GLY A 516 7.68 15.98 10.61
C GLY A 516 6.56 15.93 9.58
N ALA A 517 5.69 16.95 9.56
CA ALA A 517 4.59 17.06 8.60
C ALA A 517 5.10 17.16 7.15
N GLY A 518 6.07 18.05 6.90
CA GLY A 518 6.68 18.20 5.58
C GLY A 518 7.44 16.95 5.14
N PHE A 519 8.16 16.29 6.07
CA PHE A 519 8.90 15.07 5.79
C PHE A 519 7.97 13.91 5.40
N LEU A 520 6.94 13.60 6.20
CA LEU A 520 6.07 12.46 5.90
C LEU A 520 5.30 12.68 4.59
N LEU A 521 4.79 13.89 4.36
CA LEU A 521 4.07 14.19 3.13
C LEU A 521 4.97 14.09 1.89
N PHE A 522 6.24 14.51 1.99
CA PHE A 522 7.24 14.31 0.93
C PHE A 522 7.61 12.85 0.74
N GLU A 523 7.80 12.11 1.84
CA GLU A 523 8.09 10.68 1.83
C GLU A 523 6.99 9.92 1.08
N THR A 524 5.72 10.09 1.44
CA THR A 524 4.65 9.36 0.77
C THR A 524 4.58 9.69 -0.72
N LYS A 525 4.61 10.99 -1.06
CA LYS A 525 4.62 11.43 -2.46
C LYS A 525 5.78 10.79 -3.24
N SER A 526 6.95 10.72 -2.63
CA SER A 526 8.15 10.14 -3.25
C SER A 526 8.02 8.64 -3.45
N LEU A 527 7.42 7.93 -2.49
CA LEU A 527 7.17 6.49 -2.57
C LEU A 527 6.20 6.15 -3.70
N THR A 528 5.12 6.90 -3.84
CA THR A 528 4.17 6.78 -4.95
C THR A 528 4.87 6.96 -6.31
N HIS A 529 5.73 7.97 -6.45
CA HIS A 529 6.48 8.20 -7.68
C HIS A 529 7.55 7.13 -7.95
N LEU A 530 8.23 6.62 -6.93
CA LEU A 530 9.21 5.54 -7.09
C LEU A 530 8.55 4.22 -7.48
N SER A 531 7.38 3.93 -6.93
CA SER A 531 6.55 2.79 -7.34
C SER A 531 6.19 2.88 -8.82
N LEU A 532 5.93 4.08 -9.35
CA LEU A 532 5.73 4.26 -10.79
C LEU A 532 6.97 3.94 -11.62
N LEU A 533 8.17 4.30 -11.15
CA LEU A 533 9.41 4.12 -11.89
C LEU A 533 9.92 2.68 -11.88
N PHE A 534 9.75 1.98 -10.76
CA PHE A 534 10.38 0.68 -10.50
C PHE A 534 9.37 -0.46 -10.30
N GLY A 535 8.08 -0.16 -10.25
CA GLY A 535 7.00 -1.10 -9.95
C GLY A 535 6.53 -1.02 -8.52
N SER A 536 5.25 -1.31 -8.28
CA SER A 536 4.60 -1.32 -6.97
C SER A 536 4.82 -2.63 -6.20
N THR A 537 5.96 -3.30 -6.41
CA THR A 537 6.26 -4.55 -5.70
C THR A 537 6.72 -4.27 -4.27
N TRP A 538 6.43 -5.18 -3.35
CA TRP A 538 6.84 -5.02 -1.95
C TRP A 538 8.37 -4.86 -1.79
N ILE A 539 9.18 -5.52 -2.65
CA ILE A 539 10.66 -5.41 -2.65
C ILE A 539 11.11 -3.99 -2.96
N VAL A 540 10.54 -3.41 -4.02
CA VAL A 540 10.85 -2.05 -4.44
C VAL A 540 10.55 -1.09 -3.28
N ASN A 541 9.41 -1.25 -2.62
CA ASN A 541 9.04 -0.38 -1.50
C ASN A 541 9.98 -0.52 -0.30
N SER A 542 10.35 -1.74 0.09
CA SER A 542 11.37 -1.95 1.13
C SER A 542 12.70 -1.29 0.76
N ALA A 543 13.09 -1.32 -0.51
CA ALA A 543 14.29 -0.66 -1.00
C ALA A 543 14.16 0.88 -0.95
N VAL A 544 12.99 1.44 -1.31
CA VAL A 544 12.71 2.88 -1.22
C VAL A 544 12.81 3.39 0.21
N PHE A 545 12.11 2.76 1.16
CA PHE A 545 12.21 3.14 2.58
C PHE A 545 13.65 3.06 3.08
N THR A 546 14.36 1.98 2.72
CA THR A 546 15.77 1.82 3.06
C THR A 546 16.62 2.95 2.49
N ALA A 547 16.40 3.36 1.24
CA ALA A 547 17.12 4.48 0.61
C ALA A 547 16.84 5.83 1.28
N ILE A 548 15.58 6.09 1.68
CA ILE A 548 15.19 7.30 2.42
C ILE A 548 15.92 7.34 3.77
N PHE A 549 15.89 6.24 4.53
CA PHE A 549 16.60 6.17 5.81
C PHE A 549 18.11 6.24 5.68
N ILE A 550 18.72 5.61 4.66
CA ILE A 550 20.14 5.76 4.35
C ILE A 550 20.47 7.23 4.06
N THR A 551 19.61 7.93 3.34
CA THR A 551 19.80 9.36 3.05
C THR A 551 19.78 10.20 4.34
N ILE A 552 18.91 9.89 5.29
CA ILE A 552 18.91 10.52 6.62
C ILE A 552 20.19 10.17 7.39
N LEU A 553 20.67 8.93 7.33
CA LEU A 553 21.95 8.55 7.93
C LEU A 553 23.12 9.31 7.30
N CYS A 554 23.12 9.52 5.98
CA CYS A 554 24.08 10.37 5.30
C CYS A 554 24.02 11.82 5.80
N ALA A 555 22.82 12.37 6.03
CA ALA A 555 22.65 13.70 6.62
C ALA A 555 23.23 13.78 8.05
N ASN A 556 23.03 12.74 8.88
CA ASN A 556 23.62 12.66 10.22
C ASN A 556 25.15 12.56 10.17
N LEU A 557 25.70 11.77 9.25
CA LEU A 557 27.15 11.65 9.05
C LEU A 557 27.76 12.97 8.56
N TYR A 558 27.08 13.65 7.64
CA TYR A 558 27.45 14.98 7.19
C TYR A 558 27.46 15.97 8.36
N TYR A 559 26.41 15.98 9.19
CA TYR A 559 26.35 16.80 10.40
C TYR A 559 27.51 16.48 11.36
N ALA A 560 27.83 15.20 11.58
CA ALA A 560 28.92 14.81 12.47
C ALA A 560 30.30 15.33 12.02
N LYS A 561 30.51 15.43 10.70
CA LYS A 561 31.76 15.93 10.09
C LYS A 561 31.80 17.46 9.99
N VAL A 562 30.74 18.08 9.46
CA VAL A 562 30.73 19.51 9.11
C VAL A 562 30.20 20.39 10.26
N ARG A 563 29.32 19.85 11.11
CA ARG A 563 28.68 20.53 12.25
C ARG A 563 28.12 21.92 11.88
N PRO A 564 27.21 22.00 10.88
CA PRO A 564 26.61 23.26 10.50
C PRO A 564 25.91 23.92 11.70
N SER A 565 26.18 25.22 11.90
CA SER A 565 25.57 26.00 12.98
C SER A 565 24.31 26.78 12.56
N LYS A 566 24.19 27.09 11.26
CA LYS A 566 23.07 27.84 10.67
C LYS A 566 22.31 26.96 9.67
N THR A 567 20.97 26.96 9.76
CA THR A 567 20.10 26.17 8.87
C THR A 567 19.65 26.92 7.61
N THR A 568 19.88 28.24 7.50
CA THR A 568 19.35 29.08 6.42
C THR A 568 19.77 28.61 5.02
N LEU A 569 21.05 28.26 4.83
CA LEU A 569 21.54 27.73 3.56
C LEU A 569 20.81 26.45 3.16
N TYR A 570 20.62 25.53 4.11
CA TYR A 570 19.97 24.24 3.86
C TYR A 570 18.48 24.39 3.55
N TYR A 571 17.79 25.38 4.12
CA TYR A 571 16.43 25.72 3.69
C TYR A 571 16.41 26.20 2.24
N GLY A 572 17.34 27.08 1.84
CA GLY A 572 17.46 27.53 0.44
C GLY A 572 17.71 26.36 -0.53
N LEU A 573 18.59 25.44 -0.15
CA LEU A 573 18.87 24.22 -0.93
C LEU A 573 17.68 23.27 -0.97
N LEU A 574 16.95 23.11 0.14
CA LEU A 574 15.72 22.32 0.20
C LEU A 574 14.66 22.86 -0.74
N PHE A 575 14.35 24.17 -0.68
CA PHE A 575 13.36 24.78 -1.58
C PHE A 575 13.79 24.70 -3.04
N SER A 576 15.09 24.85 -3.33
CA SER A 576 15.63 24.66 -4.68
C SER A 576 15.42 23.22 -5.15
N ALA A 577 15.70 22.24 -4.30
CA ALA A 577 15.49 20.83 -4.62
C ALA A 577 14.00 20.49 -4.83
N LEU A 578 13.09 21.05 -4.02
CA LEU A 578 11.65 20.93 -4.21
C LEU A 578 11.18 21.57 -5.53
N LEU A 579 11.71 22.75 -5.88
CA LEU A 579 11.39 23.41 -7.14
C LEU A 579 11.86 22.57 -8.35
N VAL A 580 13.10 22.07 -8.30
CA VAL A 580 13.61 21.14 -9.32
C VAL A 580 12.72 19.92 -9.43
N HIS A 581 12.32 19.32 -8.30
CA HIS A 581 11.41 18.17 -8.30
C HIS A 581 10.04 18.52 -8.93
N TYR A 582 9.49 19.70 -8.69
CA TYR A 582 8.20 20.11 -9.29
C TYR A 582 8.29 20.33 -10.80
N CYS A 583 9.36 20.99 -11.25
CA CYS A 583 9.55 21.36 -12.65
C CYS A 583 10.03 20.18 -13.51
N PHE A 584 10.67 19.17 -12.92
CA PHE A 584 11.23 18.05 -13.66
C PHE A 584 10.15 16.99 -13.99
N PRO A 585 9.82 16.75 -15.28
CA PRO A 585 8.85 15.73 -15.65
C PRO A 585 9.44 14.33 -15.47
N LEU A 586 8.87 13.55 -14.53
CA LEU A 586 9.31 12.18 -14.24
C LEU A 586 9.19 11.24 -15.43
N GLU A 587 8.27 11.51 -16.36
CA GLU A 587 8.10 10.77 -17.61
C GLU A 587 9.39 10.71 -18.44
N LYS A 588 10.21 11.77 -18.41
CA LYS A 588 11.50 11.77 -19.12
C LYS A 588 12.52 10.81 -18.52
N ILE A 589 12.40 10.48 -17.22
CA ILE A 589 13.25 9.50 -16.55
C ILE A 589 12.91 8.08 -17.02
N LEU A 590 11.67 7.84 -17.46
CA LEU A 590 11.23 6.52 -17.92
C LEU A 590 12.05 6.03 -19.13
N LEU A 591 12.53 6.96 -19.96
CA LEU A 591 13.33 6.70 -21.16
C LEU A 591 14.76 6.25 -20.86
N PHE A 592 15.26 6.44 -19.63
CA PHE A 592 16.60 6.03 -19.26
C PHE A 592 16.66 4.53 -18.92
N ASN A 593 17.85 3.94 -19.12
CA ASN A 593 18.13 2.60 -18.63
C ASN A 593 18.03 2.55 -17.08
N PHE A 594 17.95 1.34 -16.53
CA PHE A 594 17.73 1.12 -15.10
C PHE A 594 18.69 1.90 -14.19
N TRP A 595 20.00 1.88 -14.48
CA TRP A 595 21.02 2.50 -13.63
C TRP A 595 20.92 4.03 -13.63
N ILE A 596 20.75 4.64 -14.79
CA ILE A 596 20.58 6.10 -14.91
C ILE A 596 19.25 6.52 -14.27
N LYS A 597 18.18 5.76 -14.51
CA LYS A 597 16.86 5.97 -13.88
C LYS A 597 16.96 5.94 -12.36
N ALA A 598 17.60 4.92 -11.78
CA ALA A 598 17.83 4.79 -10.35
C ALA A 598 18.66 5.93 -9.78
N PHE A 599 19.73 6.34 -10.47
CA PHE A 599 20.59 7.43 -10.03
C PHE A 599 19.86 8.78 -10.04
N VAL A 600 19.19 9.13 -11.14
CA VAL A 600 18.48 10.41 -11.28
C VAL A 600 17.30 10.49 -10.30
N ALA A 601 16.49 9.42 -10.21
CA ALA A 601 15.39 9.35 -9.24
C ALA A 601 15.91 9.43 -7.80
N GLY A 602 16.99 8.71 -7.49
CA GLY A 602 17.64 8.72 -6.19
C GLY A 602 18.15 10.12 -5.80
N ILE A 603 18.69 10.90 -6.74
CA ILE A 603 19.10 12.29 -6.48
C ILE A 603 17.88 13.19 -6.29
N LEU A 604 16.90 13.14 -7.18
CA LEU A 604 15.72 14.01 -7.13
C LEU A 604 14.93 13.86 -5.84
N ILE A 605 14.85 12.63 -5.31
CA ILE A 605 14.15 12.33 -4.05
C ILE A 605 15.09 12.45 -2.85
N GLY A 606 16.33 12.01 -2.99
CA GLY A 606 17.32 12.03 -1.93
C GLY A 606 17.74 13.44 -1.52
N LEU A 607 17.81 14.41 -2.44
CA LEU A 607 18.25 15.77 -2.10
C LEU A 607 17.30 16.48 -1.11
N PRO A 608 15.97 16.56 -1.34
CA PRO A 608 15.06 17.12 -0.34
C PRO A 608 15.13 16.39 1.01
N VAL A 609 15.17 15.05 1.01
CA VAL A 609 15.30 14.25 2.24
C VAL A 609 16.61 14.57 2.97
N PHE A 610 17.72 14.65 2.24
CA PHE A 610 19.03 14.95 2.79
C PHE A 610 19.06 16.35 3.43
N PHE A 611 18.62 17.39 2.72
CA PHE A 611 18.62 18.75 3.26
C PHE A 611 17.66 18.90 4.44
N SER A 612 16.47 18.28 4.36
CA SER A 612 15.53 18.21 5.47
C SER A 612 16.16 17.52 6.69
N GLY A 613 16.86 16.40 6.47
CA GLY A 613 17.60 15.67 7.50
C GLY A 613 18.70 16.50 8.14
N VAL A 614 19.46 17.28 7.36
CA VAL A 614 20.50 18.19 7.89
C VAL A 614 19.87 19.29 8.75
N ILE A 615 18.76 19.89 8.30
CA ILE A 615 18.03 20.89 9.09
C ILE A 615 17.54 20.28 10.40
N PHE A 616 16.92 19.10 10.32
CA PHE A 616 16.39 18.39 11.48
C PHE A 616 17.49 18.10 12.50
N ILE A 617 18.58 17.42 12.11
CA ILE A 617 19.63 17.02 13.04
C ILE A 617 20.38 18.21 13.64
N THR A 618 20.54 19.29 12.88
CA THR A 618 21.13 20.53 13.36
C THR A 618 20.30 21.12 14.49
N LYS A 619 18.99 21.31 14.27
CA LYS A 619 18.08 21.82 15.30
C LYS A 619 17.92 20.85 16.47
N PHE A 620 17.89 19.55 16.19
CA PHE A 620 17.74 18.50 17.21
C PHE A 620 18.92 18.46 18.16
N SER A 621 20.14 18.64 17.66
CA SER A 621 21.35 18.69 18.48
C SER A 621 21.42 19.89 19.42
N GLN A 622 20.66 20.96 19.13
CA GLN A 622 20.61 22.20 19.91
C GLN A 622 19.47 22.20 20.94
N CYS A 623 18.63 21.16 20.96
CA CYS A 623 17.44 21.08 21.82
C CYS A 623 17.76 20.42 23.17
N GLY A 624 17.26 21.01 24.27
CA GLY A 624 17.40 20.46 25.62
C GLY A 624 16.50 19.24 25.88
N HIS A 625 15.21 19.31 25.51
CA HIS A 625 14.22 18.25 25.71
C HIS A 625 13.99 17.43 24.43
N ARG A 626 14.73 16.34 24.27
CA ARG A 626 14.82 15.57 23.02
C ARG A 626 13.59 14.70 22.79
N SER A 627 13.10 14.05 23.85
CA SER A 627 11.85 13.28 23.81
C SER A 627 10.65 14.12 23.38
N ALA A 628 10.51 15.33 23.91
CA ALA A 628 9.46 16.28 23.51
C ALA A 628 9.57 16.72 22.03
N ALA A 629 10.78 17.00 21.56
CA ALA A 629 11.05 17.33 20.16
C ALA A 629 10.67 16.18 19.20
N MET A 630 11.06 14.94 19.53
CA MET A 630 10.69 13.75 18.75
C MET A 630 9.18 13.49 18.79
N GLY A 631 8.53 13.68 19.94
CA GLY A 631 7.08 13.58 20.08
C GLY A 631 6.36 14.57 19.17
N ALA A 632 6.79 15.83 19.15
CA ALA A 632 6.25 16.84 18.23
C ALA A 632 6.48 16.47 16.76
N ASN A 633 7.65 15.93 16.42
CA ASN A 633 7.96 15.48 15.06
C ASN A 633 7.02 14.35 14.59
N LEU A 634 6.74 13.36 15.44
CA LEU A 634 5.85 12.25 15.10
C LEU A 634 4.38 12.67 14.99
N LEU A 635 3.93 13.61 15.83
CA LEU A 635 2.60 14.24 15.68
C LEU A 635 2.51 15.05 14.38
N GLY A 636 3.60 15.71 14.01
CA GLY A 636 3.75 16.38 12.73
C GLY A 636 3.61 15.42 11.56
N ALA A 637 4.36 14.31 11.59
CA ALA A 637 4.26 13.26 10.60
C ALA A 637 2.82 12.76 10.46
N MET A 638 2.14 12.45 11.57
CA MET A 638 0.72 12.07 11.54
C MET A 638 -0.16 13.11 10.82
N MET A 639 0.02 14.41 11.09
CA MET A 639 -0.69 15.47 10.35
C MET A 639 -0.36 15.45 8.85
N GLY A 640 0.91 15.26 8.49
CA GLY A 640 1.33 15.09 7.10
C GLY A 640 0.60 13.92 6.42
N GLY A 641 0.46 12.78 7.10
CA GLY A 641 -0.23 11.60 6.56
C GLY A 641 -1.75 11.80 6.44
N VAL A 642 -2.38 12.58 7.32
CA VAL A 642 -3.78 13.00 7.16
C VAL A 642 -3.93 13.95 5.97
N LEU A 643 -2.99 14.88 5.79
CA LEU A 643 -3.07 15.86 4.70
C LEU A 643 -2.70 15.28 3.33
N GLU A 644 -2.15 14.08 3.28
CA GLU A 644 -1.96 13.34 2.04
C GLU A 644 -3.27 13.21 1.27
N TYR A 645 -4.41 13.04 1.95
CA TYR A 645 -5.75 12.95 1.34
C TYR A 645 -6.12 14.15 0.46
N SER A 646 -5.42 15.28 0.59
CA SER A 646 -5.54 16.41 -0.34
C SER A 646 -5.11 16.07 -1.78
N SER A 647 -4.38 14.97 -2.01
CA SER A 647 -4.05 14.49 -3.35
C SER A 647 -5.28 14.06 -4.15
N LEU A 648 -6.38 13.66 -3.47
CA LEU A 648 -7.67 13.38 -4.13
C LEU A 648 -8.24 14.60 -4.84
N LEU A 649 -7.91 15.81 -4.36
CA LEU A 649 -8.32 17.08 -4.96
C LEU A 649 -7.30 17.58 -5.99
N PHE A 650 -6.02 17.56 -5.61
CA PHE A 650 -4.99 18.32 -6.32
C PHE A 650 -4.03 17.46 -7.15
N GLY A 651 -4.07 16.12 -7.03
CA GLY A 651 -3.05 15.22 -7.58
C GLY A 651 -1.77 15.17 -6.72
N PHE A 652 -0.91 14.18 -6.98
CA PHE A 652 0.32 13.96 -6.20
C PHE A 652 1.39 15.02 -6.45
N LYS A 653 1.47 15.58 -7.66
CA LYS A 653 2.43 16.63 -8.04
C LYS A 653 2.26 17.88 -7.20
N ASN A 654 1.02 18.31 -6.98
CA ASN A 654 0.71 19.55 -6.28
C ASN A 654 0.84 19.47 -4.74
N LEU A 655 0.97 18.27 -4.17
CA LEU A 655 1.32 18.12 -2.75
C LEU A 655 2.63 18.83 -2.38
N ILE A 656 3.51 19.09 -3.35
CA ILE A 656 4.77 19.79 -3.10
C ILE A 656 4.60 21.21 -2.55
N PHE A 657 3.48 21.88 -2.87
CA PHE A 657 3.19 23.21 -2.33
C PHE A 657 2.89 23.14 -0.84
N LEU A 658 2.15 22.11 -0.41
CA LEU A 658 1.86 21.88 1.01
C LEU A 658 3.12 21.45 1.77
N ILE A 659 3.98 20.64 1.14
CA ILE A 659 5.30 20.27 1.67
C ILE A 659 6.17 21.53 1.87
N ALA A 660 6.24 22.41 0.86
CA ALA A 660 6.99 23.65 0.93
C ALA A 660 6.44 24.59 2.02
N LEU A 661 5.11 24.68 2.17
CA LEU A 661 4.46 25.44 3.23
C LEU A 661 4.91 24.94 4.61
N PHE A 662 4.93 23.63 4.84
CA PHE A 662 5.38 23.08 6.12
C PHE A 662 6.85 23.36 6.40
N TYR A 663 7.72 23.21 5.40
CA TYR A 663 9.12 23.57 5.60
C TYR A 663 9.31 25.07 5.86
N MET A 664 8.52 25.94 5.23
CA MET A 664 8.51 27.37 5.51
C MET A 664 8.05 27.67 6.95
N LEU A 665 6.96 27.05 7.40
CA LEU A 665 6.47 27.18 8.78
C LEU A 665 7.48 26.67 9.81
N SER A 666 8.31 25.67 9.47
CA SER A 666 9.38 25.20 10.35
C SER A 666 10.54 26.20 10.53
N MET A 667 10.60 27.27 9.73
CA MET A 667 11.61 28.32 9.83
C MET A 667 11.33 29.31 10.98
N ILE A 668 10.12 29.28 11.58
CA ILE A 668 9.75 30.16 12.69
C ILE A 668 10.82 30.06 13.79
N LYS A 669 11.36 31.22 14.20
CA LYS A 669 12.31 31.31 15.32
C LYS A 669 11.57 31.01 16.60
N VAL A 670 11.68 29.78 17.09
CA VAL A 670 11.28 29.47 18.46
C VAL A 670 12.41 29.91 19.37
N THR A 671 12.15 30.94 20.18
CA THR A 671 13.00 31.32 21.30
C THR A 671 12.92 30.21 22.34
N VAL A 672 13.72 29.15 22.18
CA VAL A 672 13.83 28.09 23.17
C VAL A 672 14.45 28.74 24.42
N LYS A 673 13.63 28.96 25.46
CA LYS A 673 14.18 29.28 26.79
C LYS A 673 15.08 28.10 27.17
N LYS A 674 16.37 28.43 27.39
CA LYS A 674 17.40 27.48 27.81
C LYS A 674 17.03 26.76 29.09
#